data_AF-A0A2G8SJ68-F1
#
_entry.id   AF-A0A2G8SJ68-F1
#
_cell.length_a   1.000
_cell.length_b   1.000
_cell.length_c   1.000
_cell.angle_alpha   90.00
_cell.angle_beta   90.00
_cell.angle_gamma   90.00
#
_symmetry.space_group_name_H-M   'P 1'
#
loop_
_entity.id
_entity.type
_entity.pdbx_description
1 polymer ?
#
loop_
_entity_poly.entity_id
_entity_poly.type
_entity_poly.pdbx_seq_one_letter_code
_entity_poly.pdbx_strand_id
1 'polypeptide(L)'
;MPPSPRPQSLSNALLLLLLLALGAGSGVLADSGPVSLTVHPQTSRSPSCAKGTSLLKTACSSILDHKTYCSRYLAYCNSFAASFGDTTDRDVFSAYCSKTSKLNSCRQFSEAKGPATTTTSGQGHRRRYDSISSGFARRADPPANVTAENLDVDTSDTVWYAVEITLGGQNFTVQLDTGSSDLWIHPDAGRAVHFTNTTDLTASESYGENHVEGKINFADLKIGELTIQRQAFVHVADPADVHGFDLKGYDGILGMAFDVGSIHAKVQHEWGLEAADALARSPMTALFAQEPALPNSFDVQLSRPATEFAETASGLLVISAHAAGYEGVAGAPQLPRPRAAPQHWSVAMDAMLVNGESFAFDRSAIEGVPAGKVVAALDTGSSFPALPAAAIAAIYGSVPGAVYDGDSGLWLVPCDSSPNVTFVFGGQEFPVHPLDLTFPVTVTLSINERWNNEVTGCINTFQSFGTAPTADDGYDIVLADAFLHNVYASFDYGDWNLTNTDGIPFMQMVSTTDSATMWHDFSGNRTATLAQLPLPLNPAQILYYVSGTGSALPATTSTTSSPAGPSTTTTTATTSSSVAATQSPDTLAAHLSGAVAGDSDSAGGGESWGDKYGKVVLALLAANLAVGVALLAVVGTMCVRRTRRESSGPGRYAPVRFKEPLEDYAVGRGSAVSSD
;
A
#
# COMPACT_ATOMS: atom_id res chain seq x y z
N MET A 1 12.25 -63.33 51.35
CA MET A 1 12.58 -63.50 52.78
C MET A 1 14.08 -63.28 52.94
N PRO A 2 14.53 -62.64 54.03
CA PRO A 2 14.74 -61.19 54.13
C PRO A 2 16.18 -60.92 54.66
N PRO A 3 16.56 -59.84 55.40
CA PRO A 3 15.94 -58.54 55.66
C PRO A 3 16.91 -57.33 55.56
N SER A 4 16.33 -56.14 55.75
CA SER A 4 16.98 -54.93 56.26
C SER A 4 17.59 -55.13 57.66
N PRO A 5 18.34 -54.16 58.20
CA PRO A 5 17.66 -53.14 59.02
C PRO A 5 18.25 -51.71 58.93
N ARG A 6 17.35 -50.73 58.90
CA ARG A 6 17.55 -49.41 59.55
C ARG A 6 17.09 -49.56 61.02
N PRO A 7 17.57 -48.79 62.03
CA PRO A 7 17.18 -47.36 62.15
C PRO A 7 18.11 -46.42 62.96
N GLN A 8 17.89 -45.10 62.73
CA GLN A 8 17.88 -43.94 63.66
C GLN A 8 19.18 -43.64 64.46
N SER A 9 19.65 -42.41 64.68
CA SER A 9 19.08 -41.06 64.75
C SER A 9 20.27 -40.10 65.04
N LEU A 10 20.06 -38.78 64.99
CA LEU A 10 20.96 -37.63 65.32
C LEU A 10 21.55 -37.00 64.05
N SER A 11 20.84 -36.09 63.38
CA SER A 11 20.46 -34.73 63.79
C SER A 11 21.67 -33.82 64.02
N ASN A 12 21.70 -32.71 63.27
CA ASN A 12 22.58 -31.53 63.41
C ASN A 12 23.80 -31.39 62.48
N ALA A 13 23.72 -31.84 61.22
CA ALA A 13 24.68 -31.39 60.19
C ALA A 13 24.13 -31.23 58.76
N LEU A 14 22.82 -31.45 58.53
CA LEU A 14 22.20 -31.28 57.20
C LEU A 14 20.91 -30.43 57.24
N LEU A 15 20.81 -29.55 58.24
CA LEU A 15 19.77 -28.52 58.36
C LEU A 15 20.40 -27.11 58.56
N LEU A 16 21.64 -26.94 58.07
CA LEU A 16 22.32 -25.64 57.98
C LEU A 16 22.64 -25.24 56.53
N LEU A 17 22.22 -26.05 55.57
CA LEU A 17 22.23 -25.77 54.13
C LEU A 17 20.82 -25.61 53.53
N LEU A 18 19.78 -25.61 54.38
CA LEU A 18 18.39 -25.43 53.97
C LEU A 18 17.65 -24.27 54.65
N LEU A 19 18.35 -23.38 55.38
CA LEU A 19 17.74 -22.26 56.12
C LEU A 19 18.47 -20.91 55.95
N LEU A 20 19.17 -20.72 54.81
CA LEU A 20 19.72 -19.42 54.40
C LEU A 20 19.21 -18.93 53.03
N ALA A 21 18.10 -19.49 52.53
CA ALA A 21 17.53 -19.10 51.23
C ALA A 21 16.03 -18.80 51.25
N LEU A 22 15.45 -18.44 52.40
CA LEU A 22 14.11 -17.83 52.45
C LEU A 22 14.06 -16.75 53.54
N GLY A 23 13.94 -15.49 53.10
CA GLY A 23 13.26 -14.46 53.87
C GLY A 23 14.11 -13.25 54.31
N ALA A 24 14.49 -12.39 53.36
CA ALA A 24 14.23 -10.94 53.45
C ALA A 24 15.00 -10.21 52.33
N GLY A 25 14.26 -9.75 51.33
CA GLY A 25 14.78 -8.98 50.21
C GLY A 25 13.84 -9.14 49.04
N SER A 26 12.64 -8.56 49.16
CA SER A 26 11.69 -8.37 48.08
C SER A 26 12.37 -7.63 46.93
N GLY A 27 12.99 -8.37 46.03
CA GLY A 27 13.44 -7.93 44.73
C GLY A 27 12.33 -8.25 43.76
N VAL A 28 11.45 -7.26 43.55
CA VAL A 28 10.60 -7.05 42.37
C VAL A 28 10.54 -8.26 41.45
N LEU A 29 9.49 -9.08 41.60
CA LEU A 29 8.88 -9.71 40.44
C LEU A 29 8.70 -8.57 39.45
N ALA A 30 9.46 -8.58 38.36
CA ALA A 30 9.14 -7.75 37.23
C ALA A 30 7.77 -8.23 36.80
N ASP A 31 6.76 -7.49 37.24
CA ASP A 31 5.46 -7.44 36.63
C ASP A 31 5.79 -7.07 35.18
N SER A 32 5.96 -8.06 34.31
CA SER A 32 6.03 -7.86 32.87
C SER A 32 4.64 -7.44 32.46
N GLY A 33 4.32 -6.20 32.80
CA GLY A 33 3.05 -5.58 32.52
C GLY A 33 2.86 -5.44 31.02
N PRO A 34 1.66 -5.02 30.60
CA PRO A 34 1.36 -4.72 29.20
C PRO A 34 2.49 -3.91 28.55
N VAL A 35 3.05 -4.42 27.45
CA VAL A 35 3.97 -3.62 26.63
C VAL A 35 3.12 -2.78 25.70
N SER A 36 3.09 -1.47 25.95
CA SER A 36 2.48 -0.49 25.05
C SER A 36 3.59 0.25 24.30
N LEU A 37 3.57 0.13 22.98
CA LEU A 37 4.47 0.85 22.08
C LEU A 37 3.68 1.93 21.32
N THR A 38 4.31 3.07 21.14
CA THR A 38 3.79 4.10 20.24
C THR A 38 4.13 3.70 18.81
N VAL A 39 3.11 3.64 17.98
CA VAL A 39 3.24 3.44 16.54
C VAL A 39 3.28 4.82 15.87
N HIS A 40 4.25 5.05 15.00
CA HIS A 40 4.45 6.35 14.35
C HIS A 40 4.10 6.26 12.86
N PRO A 41 3.21 7.10 12.32
CA PRO A 41 3.06 7.20 10.89
C PRO A 41 4.25 7.94 10.29
N GLN A 42 4.53 7.60 9.05
CA GLN A 42 5.61 8.17 8.27
C GLN A 42 5.10 8.33 6.83
N THR A 43 5.66 9.31 6.11
CA THR A 43 5.33 9.57 4.70
C THR A 43 6.61 9.58 3.87
N SER A 44 6.54 9.06 2.64
CA SER A 44 7.67 8.98 1.71
C SER A 44 7.93 10.33 1.00
N ARG A 45 8.14 11.42 1.74
CA ARG A 45 8.40 12.74 1.09
C ARG A 45 9.85 12.94 0.66
N SER A 46 10.05 13.37 -0.59
CA SER A 46 11.35 13.83 -1.12
C SER A 46 11.66 15.28 -0.68
N PRO A 47 12.81 15.58 -0.05
CA PRO A 47 13.18 16.95 0.30
C PRO A 47 13.77 17.72 -0.89
N SER A 48 13.22 18.90 -1.22
CA SER A 48 13.81 19.82 -2.22
C SER A 48 14.63 20.93 -1.58
N CYS A 49 15.75 21.31 -2.22
CA CYS A 49 16.72 22.30 -1.75
C CYS A 49 16.50 23.70 -2.36
N ALA A 50 16.34 24.76 -1.53
CA ALA A 50 16.69 26.17 -1.81
C ALA A 50 16.44 27.03 -0.55
N LYS A 51 17.14 28.10 -0.13
CA LYS A 51 18.31 28.90 -0.58
C LYS A 51 18.80 29.73 0.62
N GLY A 52 20.12 29.90 0.79
CA GLY A 52 20.67 30.87 1.77
C GLY A 52 22.19 30.98 1.83
N THR A 53 22.74 31.88 1.01
CA THR A 53 24.04 32.62 1.12
C THR A 53 25.36 31.87 1.38
N SER A 54 26.19 31.87 0.33
CA SER A 54 27.64 32.17 0.36
C SER A 54 28.47 31.55 1.50
N LEU A 55 28.76 30.24 1.39
CA LEU A 55 30.03 29.56 1.72
C LEU A 55 29.75 28.07 1.95
N LEU A 56 29.51 27.32 0.87
CA LEU A 56 29.64 25.85 0.80
C LEU A 56 29.30 25.41 -0.63
N LYS A 57 30.30 25.42 -1.51
CA LYS A 57 30.25 24.81 -2.85
C LYS A 57 31.05 23.49 -2.84
N THR A 58 30.64 22.47 -2.07
CA THR A 58 31.23 21.12 -2.24
C THR A 58 30.40 19.93 -1.73
N ALA A 59 29.07 20.00 -1.58
CA ALA A 59 28.27 18.82 -1.22
C ALA A 59 26.82 18.88 -1.73
N CYS A 60 26.65 18.79 -3.05
CA CYS A 60 25.41 18.39 -3.74
C CYS A 60 25.79 18.09 -5.20
N SER A 61 26.35 16.91 -5.44
CA SER A 61 26.61 16.39 -6.77
C SER A 61 26.59 14.86 -6.72
N SER A 62 25.38 14.30 -6.64
CA SER A 62 25.11 12.92 -7.04
C SER A 62 23.69 12.82 -7.62
N ILE A 63 23.41 13.65 -8.63
CA ILE A 63 22.44 13.28 -9.66
C ILE A 63 23.28 12.63 -10.75
N LEU A 64 22.98 11.36 -11.07
CA LEU A 64 23.57 10.65 -12.20
C LEU A 64 23.43 11.50 -13.46
N ASP A 65 24.56 12.01 -13.96
CA ASP A 65 24.64 12.86 -15.16
C ASP A 65 24.01 12.13 -16.35
N HIS A 66 23.06 12.78 -17.05
CA HIS A 66 22.33 12.27 -18.22
C HIS A 66 23.27 11.72 -19.32
N LYS A 67 24.53 12.19 -19.35
CA LYS A 67 25.59 11.65 -20.20
C LYS A 67 26.00 10.22 -19.83
N THR A 68 26.04 9.89 -18.54
CA THR A 68 26.40 8.57 -18.02
C THR A 68 25.29 7.57 -18.34
N TYR A 69 24.03 8.00 -18.24
CA TYR A 69 22.87 7.20 -18.64
C TYR A 69 22.88 6.86 -20.14
N CYS A 70 23.03 7.85 -21.03
CA CYS A 70 23.11 7.60 -22.47
C CYS A 70 24.32 6.72 -22.84
N SER A 71 25.48 6.91 -22.17
CA SER A 71 26.70 6.11 -22.38
C SER A 71 26.50 4.64 -21.99
N ARG A 72 25.92 4.38 -20.81
CA ARG A 72 25.66 3.01 -20.33
C ARG A 72 24.56 2.31 -21.13
N TYR A 73 23.51 3.03 -21.53
CA TYR A 73 22.44 2.48 -22.37
C TYR A 73 22.95 2.04 -23.75
N LEU A 74 23.79 2.86 -24.40
CA LEU A 74 24.39 2.50 -25.70
C LEU A 74 25.41 1.36 -25.56
N ALA A 75 26.19 1.32 -24.48
CA ALA A 75 27.11 0.21 -24.20
C ALA A 75 26.37 -1.12 -23.94
N TYR A 76 25.24 -1.06 -23.23
CA TYR A 76 24.38 -2.22 -22.98
C TYR A 76 23.68 -2.70 -24.28
N CYS A 77 23.08 -1.78 -25.05
CA CYS A 77 22.47 -2.11 -26.35
C CYS A 77 23.48 -2.76 -27.31
N ASN A 78 24.72 -2.26 -27.39
CA ASN A 78 25.74 -2.83 -28.27
C ASN A 78 26.26 -4.19 -27.78
N SER A 79 26.38 -4.39 -26.46
CA SER A 79 26.81 -5.67 -25.89
C SER A 79 25.74 -6.74 -26.03
N PHE A 80 24.46 -6.36 -25.90
CA PHE A 80 23.32 -7.27 -26.07
C PHE A 80 23.04 -7.56 -27.55
N ALA A 81 23.19 -6.58 -28.44
CA ALA A 81 23.14 -6.85 -29.89
C ALA A 81 24.22 -7.86 -30.31
N ALA A 82 25.39 -7.83 -29.68
CA ALA A 82 26.48 -8.77 -29.96
C ALA A 82 26.25 -10.20 -29.43
N SER A 83 25.24 -10.44 -28.57
CA SER A 83 24.92 -11.78 -28.07
C SER A 83 23.98 -12.55 -29.01
N PHE A 84 23.39 -11.90 -30.01
CA PHE A 84 22.59 -12.58 -31.04
C PHE A 84 23.49 -13.21 -32.11
N GLY A 85 23.32 -14.53 -32.32
CA GLY A 85 24.06 -15.29 -33.33
C GLY A 85 23.57 -15.10 -34.77
N ASP A 86 22.34 -14.58 -34.96
CA ASP A 86 21.74 -14.27 -36.28
C ASP A 86 21.87 -12.78 -36.58
N THR A 87 22.37 -12.45 -37.78
CA THR A 87 22.53 -11.07 -38.25
C THR A 87 21.22 -10.30 -38.34
N THR A 88 20.10 -11.00 -38.54
CA THR A 88 18.78 -10.38 -38.75
C THR A 88 18.19 -9.85 -37.45
N ASP A 89 18.28 -10.62 -36.36
CA ASP A 89 17.83 -10.20 -35.02
C ASP A 89 18.70 -9.08 -34.45
N ARG A 90 20.01 -9.13 -34.76
CA ARG A 90 20.94 -8.07 -34.39
C ARG A 90 20.59 -6.73 -35.04
N ASP A 91 20.21 -6.75 -36.32
CA ASP A 91 19.87 -5.53 -37.06
C ASP A 91 18.50 -4.98 -36.63
N VAL A 92 17.53 -5.84 -36.32
CA VAL A 92 16.21 -5.44 -35.76
C VAL A 92 16.38 -4.83 -34.37
N PHE A 93 17.19 -5.44 -33.50
CA PHE A 93 17.45 -4.94 -32.15
C PHE A 93 18.25 -3.63 -32.18
N SER A 94 19.23 -3.50 -33.09
CA SER A 94 19.96 -2.24 -33.31
C SER A 94 19.05 -1.11 -33.81
N ALA A 95 18.11 -1.42 -34.72
CA ALA A 95 17.11 -0.47 -35.19
C ALA A 95 16.13 -0.05 -34.10
N TYR A 96 15.78 -0.96 -33.18
CA TYR A 96 14.94 -0.68 -32.01
C TYR A 96 15.66 0.27 -31.04
N CYS A 97 16.90 -0.02 -30.65
CA CYS A 97 17.73 0.85 -29.80
C CYS A 97 17.99 2.25 -30.41
N SER A 98 18.12 2.34 -31.74
CA SER A 98 18.27 3.63 -32.44
C SER A 98 16.99 4.48 -32.43
N LYS A 99 15.81 3.85 -32.35
CA LYS A 99 14.51 4.53 -32.26
C LYS A 99 14.24 5.04 -30.85
N THR A 100 14.50 4.24 -29.82
CA THR A 100 14.37 4.64 -28.41
C THR A 100 15.37 5.72 -28.00
N SER A 101 16.60 5.68 -28.51
CA SER A 101 17.59 6.76 -28.26
C SER A 101 17.24 8.11 -28.90
N LYS A 102 16.41 8.12 -29.97
CA LYS A 102 15.85 9.35 -30.56
C LYS A 102 14.65 9.89 -29.79
N LEU A 103 13.83 9.01 -29.19
CA LEU A 103 12.74 9.40 -28.29
C LEU A 103 13.29 10.06 -27.00
N ASN A 104 14.47 9.64 -26.54
CA ASN A 104 15.10 10.15 -25.32
C ASN A 104 16.21 11.20 -25.55
N SER A 105 16.27 11.85 -26.74
CA SER A 105 17.20 12.95 -27.07
C SER A 105 18.73 12.74 -26.86
N CYS A 106 19.26 11.51 -26.93
CA CYS A 106 20.69 11.22 -26.63
C CYS A 106 21.72 11.56 -27.75
N ARG A 107 21.50 12.56 -28.62
CA ARG A 107 22.37 12.77 -29.81
C ARG A 107 23.47 13.84 -29.69
N GLN A 108 23.68 14.45 -28.54
CA GLN A 108 24.78 15.40 -28.35
C GLN A 108 25.63 14.95 -27.17
N PHE A 109 26.93 15.24 -27.20
CA PHE A 109 27.94 14.92 -26.17
C PHE A 109 28.66 13.57 -26.31
N SER A 110 29.48 13.43 -27.35
CA SER A 110 30.80 12.82 -27.18
C SER A 110 31.85 13.93 -27.22
N GLU A 111 32.43 14.30 -26.08
CA GLU A 111 33.82 14.78 -25.91
C GLU A 111 34.03 15.42 -24.51
N ALA A 112 35.22 15.14 -23.94
CA ALA A 112 35.90 15.79 -22.80
C ALA A 112 35.93 15.09 -21.40
N LYS A 113 36.99 14.28 -21.24
CA LYS A 113 37.97 14.06 -20.12
C LYS A 113 37.79 14.70 -18.72
N GLY A 114 38.01 13.87 -17.68
CA GLY A 114 39.09 14.03 -16.66
C GLY A 114 38.72 14.62 -15.27
N PRO A 115 39.13 14.01 -14.12
CA PRO A 115 38.60 14.30 -12.78
C PRO A 115 39.52 15.14 -11.87
N ALA A 116 38.98 15.68 -10.76
CA ALA A 116 39.78 16.23 -9.65
C ALA A 116 39.19 15.91 -8.26
N THR A 117 40.08 15.42 -7.39
CA THR A 117 40.00 15.01 -5.98
C THR A 117 40.19 16.16 -4.99
N THR A 118 39.53 16.14 -3.81
CA THR A 118 40.10 16.74 -2.57
C THR A 118 39.54 16.17 -1.26
N THR A 119 40.39 16.30 -0.23
CA THR A 119 40.57 15.55 1.03
C THR A 119 39.97 16.26 2.28
N THR A 120 39.81 15.47 3.34
CA THR A 120 39.27 15.69 4.70
C THR A 120 40.15 16.47 5.70
N SER A 121 39.55 17.10 6.73
CA SER A 121 39.97 17.21 8.16
C SER A 121 38.90 18.01 8.94
N GLY A 122 38.58 17.90 10.24
CA GLY A 122 39.05 17.14 11.40
C GLY A 122 38.82 17.96 12.70
N GLN A 123 38.35 17.30 13.79
CA GLN A 123 38.23 17.76 15.22
C GLN A 123 37.04 18.68 15.58
N GLY A 124 36.30 18.53 16.69
CA GLY A 124 36.36 17.65 17.87
C GLY A 124 36.06 18.46 19.15
N HIS A 125 34.89 18.28 19.81
CA HIS A 125 34.68 18.78 21.18
C HIS A 125 33.68 17.95 22.01
N ARG A 126 33.90 17.98 23.33
CA ARG A 126 33.47 17.03 24.37
C ARG A 126 32.05 17.28 24.89
N ARG A 127 31.41 16.18 25.31
CA ARG A 127 30.07 16.09 25.94
C ARG A 127 30.03 16.64 27.38
N ARG A 128 28.93 17.29 27.72
CA ARG A 128 28.29 17.24 29.06
C ARG A 128 26.81 16.87 28.87
N TYR A 129 26.32 16.07 29.80
CA TYR A 129 24.95 15.61 29.94
C TYR A 129 24.06 16.77 30.40
N ASP A 130 22.99 17.06 29.66
CA ASP A 130 21.80 17.78 30.13
C ASP A 130 20.58 17.16 29.42
N SER A 131 19.57 16.78 30.21
CA SER A 131 18.27 16.31 29.75
C SER A 131 17.51 17.46 29.11
N ILE A 132 17.22 17.39 27.82
CA ILE A 132 16.42 18.38 27.09
C ILE A 132 15.35 17.64 26.29
N SER A 133 14.08 17.86 26.66
CA SER A 133 12.95 17.67 25.75
C SER A 133 13.08 18.70 24.63
N SER A 134 13.44 18.28 23.42
CA SER A 134 13.50 19.17 22.25
C SER A 134 12.40 18.80 21.26
N GLY A 135 11.30 19.56 21.31
CA GLY A 135 10.44 19.73 20.15
C GLY A 135 11.23 20.45 19.05
N PHE A 136 11.11 19.97 17.82
CA PHE A 136 11.69 20.64 16.65
C PHE A 136 10.58 21.16 15.75
N ALA A 137 10.61 22.47 15.52
CA ALA A 137 9.76 23.21 14.61
C ALA A 137 10.31 23.15 13.18
N ARG A 138 9.39 23.06 12.20
CA ARG A 138 9.66 23.05 10.75
C ARG A 138 10.14 24.41 10.23
N ARG A 139 11.01 24.40 9.20
CA ARG A 139 11.14 25.47 8.20
C ARG A 139 10.29 25.08 6.99
N ALA A 140 9.46 26.00 6.53
CA ALA A 140 8.65 25.84 5.33
C ALA A 140 9.42 26.36 4.09
N ASP A 141 9.40 25.59 3.01
CA ASP A 141 9.78 26.00 1.65
C ASP A 141 8.73 25.48 0.64
N PRO A 142 8.54 26.13 -0.52
CA PRO A 142 7.38 25.95 -1.41
C PRO A 142 7.46 24.71 -2.33
N PRO A 143 6.30 24.19 -2.82
CA PRO A 143 6.23 22.96 -3.61
C PRO A 143 6.77 23.09 -5.06
N ALA A 144 7.22 21.96 -5.60
CA ALA A 144 7.81 21.82 -6.93
C ALA A 144 6.76 21.43 -8.00
N ASN A 145 6.87 22.01 -9.19
CA ASN A 145 5.95 21.85 -10.32
C ASN A 145 5.84 20.39 -10.83
N VAL A 146 4.63 19.83 -10.83
CA VAL A 146 4.25 18.59 -11.55
C VAL A 146 3.61 18.95 -12.91
N THR A 147 3.72 18.14 -13.96
CA THR A 147 3.11 18.38 -15.29
C THR A 147 2.33 17.17 -15.79
N ALA A 148 1.33 17.39 -16.66
CA ALA A 148 0.27 16.45 -17.09
C ALA A 148 0.69 15.14 -17.81
N GLU A 149 1.98 14.87 -18.02
CA GLU A 149 2.46 13.53 -18.42
C GLU A 149 2.81 12.64 -17.20
N ASN A 150 2.73 13.21 -15.99
CA ASN A 150 2.85 12.55 -14.69
C ASN A 150 1.52 12.68 -13.92
N LEU A 151 0.45 12.08 -14.43
CA LEU A 151 -0.53 11.46 -13.54
C LEU A 151 -0.12 10.01 -13.24
N ASP A 152 1.18 9.73 -13.29
CA ASP A 152 1.78 8.76 -12.40
C ASP A 152 1.58 9.36 -11.00
N VAL A 153 0.57 8.86 -10.29
CA VAL A 153 0.42 9.18 -8.88
C VAL A 153 1.58 8.47 -8.20
N ASP A 154 2.75 9.10 -8.22
CA ASP A 154 3.72 8.96 -7.15
C ASP A 154 2.97 9.41 -5.91
N THR A 155 2.23 8.49 -5.29
CA THR A 155 1.71 8.64 -3.94
C THR A 155 2.91 8.59 -3.02
N SER A 156 3.77 9.61 -3.10
CA SER A 156 4.83 9.88 -2.12
C SER A 156 4.25 10.22 -0.73
N ASP A 157 2.93 10.08 -0.56
CA ASP A 157 2.15 10.29 0.65
C ASP A 157 1.48 8.97 1.12
N THR A 158 2.03 7.78 0.82
CA THR A 158 1.61 6.55 1.53
C THR A 158 1.93 6.70 3.02
N VAL A 159 0.89 6.74 3.86
CA VAL A 159 1.03 6.69 5.31
C VAL A 159 1.29 5.26 5.71
N TRP A 160 2.42 4.99 6.36
CA TRP A 160 2.73 3.67 6.90
C TRP A 160 3.05 3.79 8.39
N TYR A 161 2.71 2.77 9.14
CA TYR A 161 2.79 2.77 10.60
C TYR A 161 3.96 1.92 11.09
N ALA A 162 4.84 2.58 11.85
CA ALA A 162 6.14 2.05 12.25
C ALA A 162 6.24 1.73 13.74
N VAL A 163 7.03 0.71 14.07
CA VAL A 163 7.51 0.46 15.43
C VAL A 163 9.03 0.43 15.47
N GLU A 164 9.59 0.84 16.61
CA GLU A 164 11.00 0.68 16.90
C GLU A 164 11.27 -0.71 17.49
N ILE A 165 12.23 -1.42 16.92
CA ILE A 165 12.71 -2.71 17.41
C ILE A 165 14.22 -2.65 17.65
N THR A 166 14.74 -3.54 18.51
CA THR A 166 16.18 -3.81 18.57
C THR A 166 16.43 -5.22 18.06
N LEU A 167 17.23 -5.37 16.99
CA LEU A 167 17.60 -6.65 16.41
C LEU A 167 19.13 -6.80 16.41
N GLY A 168 19.64 -7.85 17.05
CA GLY A 168 21.08 -8.10 17.13
C GLY A 168 21.87 -6.91 17.69
N GLY A 169 21.28 -6.20 18.67
CA GLY A 169 21.89 -5.03 19.33
C GLY A 169 21.85 -3.72 18.55
N GLN A 170 21.16 -3.66 17.41
CA GLN A 170 20.94 -2.44 16.63
C GLN A 170 19.46 -2.05 16.63
N ASN A 171 19.17 -0.76 16.61
CA ASN A 171 17.79 -0.27 16.49
C ASN A 171 17.38 -0.17 15.02
N PHE A 172 16.14 -0.55 14.75
CA PHE A 172 15.50 -0.46 13.45
C PHE A 172 14.08 0.07 13.59
N THR A 173 13.68 0.89 12.64
CA THR A 173 12.30 1.32 12.45
C THR A 173 11.68 0.37 11.43
N VAL A 174 10.63 -0.36 11.79
CA VAL A 174 10.00 -1.34 10.89
C VAL A 174 8.51 -1.08 10.76
N GLN A 175 7.96 -1.29 9.57
CA GLN A 175 6.52 -1.25 9.37
C GLN A 175 5.86 -2.41 10.13
N LEU A 176 4.78 -2.11 10.85
CA LEU A 176 3.96 -3.12 11.50
C LEU A 176 2.98 -3.71 10.48
N ASP A 177 3.04 -5.02 10.24
CA ASP A 177 2.29 -5.63 9.14
C ASP A 177 1.54 -6.90 9.58
N THR A 178 0.22 -6.80 9.73
CA THR A 178 -0.69 -7.94 9.99
C THR A 178 -1.07 -8.72 8.73
N GLY A 179 -0.74 -8.21 7.54
CA GLY A 179 -0.88 -8.87 6.26
C GLY A 179 0.25 -9.86 5.95
N SER A 180 1.42 -9.75 6.58
CA SER A 180 2.56 -10.67 6.37
C SER A 180 3.07 -11.33 7.66
N SER A 181 3.99 -12.28 7.51
CA SER A 181 4.40 -13.21 8.57
C SER A 181 5.87 -13.06 8.99
N ASP A 182 6.74 -12.69 8.06
CA ASP A 182 8.18 -12.70 8.28
C ASP A 182 8.71 -11.34 8.72
N LEU A 183 9.82 -11.35 9.47
CA LEU A 183 10.63 -10.16 9.70
C LEU A 183 11.70 -10.09 8.61
N TRP A 184 11.83 -8.93 7.99
CA TRP A 184 13.00 -8.63 7.15
C TRP A 184 13.53 -7.24 7.44
N ILE A 185 14.84 -7.07 7.25
CA ILE A 185 15.52 -5.79 7.38
C ILE A 185 16.53 -5.56 6.26
N HIS A 186 16.61 -4.30 5.82
CA HIS A 186 17.66 -3.75 5.00
C HIS A 186 18.45 -2.70 5.80
N PRO A 187 19.55 -3.07 6.46
CA PRO A 187 20.30 -2.14 7.30
C PRO A 187 21.13 -1.17 6.45
N ASP A 188 21.09 0.13 6.80
CA ASP A 188 22.02 1.11 6.22
C ASP A 188 23.49 0.75 6.44
N ALA A 189 24.35 1.23 5.54
CA ALA A 189 25.79 1.08 5.64
C ALA A 189 26.33 1.50 7.03
N GLY A 190 26.87 0.53 7.77
CA GLY A 190 27.47 0.73 9.09
C GLY A 190 26.63 0.25 10.28
N ARG A 191 25.37 -0.15 10.08
CA ARG A 191 24.57 -0.84 11.10
C ARG A 191 24.82 -2.34 11.03
N ALA A 192 25.84 -2.81 11.74
CA ALA A 192 26.19 -4.22 11.80
C ALA A 192 25.31 -4.97 12.81
N VAL A 193 24.44 -5.85 12.32
CA VAL A 193 23.60 -6.73 13.15
C VAL A 193 24.44 -7.85 13.75
N HIS A 194 24.36 -8.04 15.06
CA HIS A 194 24.98 -9.19 15.71
C HIS A 194 24.11 -10.44 15.52
N PHE A 195 24.51 -11.30 14.58
CA PHE A 195 23.83 -12.58 14.36
C PHE A 195 24.15 -13.58 15.48
N THR A 196 23.13 -14.25 15.99
CA THR A 196 23.27 -15.42 16.87
C THR A 196 23.53 -16.69 16.08
N ASN A 197 23.08 -16.73 14.83
CA ASN A 197 23.41 -17.78 13.86
C ASN A 197 23.21 -17.25 12.42
N THR A 198 23.87 -17.88 11.46
CA THR A 198 23.78 -17.52 10.03
C THR A 198 23.51 -18.75 9.18
N THR A 199 22.88 -18.57 8.02
CA THR A 199 22.64 -19.65 7.05
C THR A 199 23.01 -19.21 5.64
N ASP A 200 23.08 -20.18 4.73
CA ASP A 200 23.14 -19.91 3.29
C ASP A 200 21.77 -20.04 2.60
N LEU A 201 20.69 -20.21 3.37
CA LEU A 201 19.35 -20.20 2.82
C LEU A 201 18.96 -18.76 2.43
N THR A 202 18.41 -18.61 1.24
CA THR A 202 17.79 -17.36 0.80
C THR A 202 16.28 -17.48 0.78
N ALA A 203 15.62 -16.38 1.11
CA ALA A 203 14.18 -16.19 1.09
C ALA A 203 13.86 -14.95 0.26
N SER A 204 12.71 -14.98 -0.40
CA SER A 204 12.16 -13.83 -1.13
C SER A 204 10.77 -13.54 -0.62
N GLU A 205 10.54 -12.27 -0.28
CA GLU A 205 9.26 -11.76 0.22
C GLU A 205 8.65 -10.84 -0.82
N SER A 206 7.40 -11.04 -1.18
CA SER A 206 6.67 -10.23 -2.17
C SER A 206 5.47 -9.54 -1.55
N TYR A 207 5.31 -8.25 -1.85
CA TYR A 207 4.28 -7.35 -1.34
C TYR A 207 3.67 -6.59 -2.53
N GLY A 208 2.61 -7.15 -3.12
CA GLY A 208 2.07 -6.65 -4.38
C GLY A 208 3.11 -6.78 -5.50
N GLU A 209 3.50 -5.65 -6.12
CA GLU A 209 4.54 -5.61 -7.15
C GLU A 209 5.96 -5.45 -6.57
N ASN A 210 6.07 -5.12 -5.28
CA ASN A 210 7.34 -4.93 -4.59
C ASN A 210 7.87 -6.26 -4.05
N HIS A 211 9.19 -6.42 -3.97
CA HIS A 211 9.77 -7.60 -3.34
C HIS A 211 11.16 -7.34 -2.79
N VAL A 212 11.58 -8.21 -1.87
CA VAL A 212 12.96 -8.28 -1.39
C VAL A 212 13.51 -9.70 -1.51
N GLU A 213 14.84 -9.82 -1.62
CA GLU A 213 15.55 -11.09 -1.50
C GLU A 213 16.68 -10.96 -0.47
N GLY A 214 16.90 -11.98 0.35
CA GLY A 214 17.99 -11.94 1.31
C GLY A 214 18.28 -13.29 1.96
N LYS A 215 19.31 -13.30 2.82
CA LYS A 215 19.68 -14.50 3.57
C LYS A 215 18.83 -14.63 4.83
N ILE A 216 18.42 -15.86 5.13
CA ILE A 216 17.79 -16.18 6.42
C ILE A 216 18.90 -16.24 7.47
N ASN A 217 18.87 -15.30 8.41
CA ASN A 217 19.80 -15.24 9.55
C ASN A 217 19.01 -15.20 10.86
N PHE A 218 19.73 -15.34 11.97
CA PHE A 218 19.15 -15.34 13.30
C PHE A 218 19.79 -14.28 14.18
N ALA A 219 18.99 -13.55 14.95
CA ALA A 219 19.45 -12.59 15.95
C ALA A 219 18.43 -12.47 17.08
N ASP A 220 18.84 -11.93 18.22
CA ASP A 220 17.88 -11.62 19.29
C ASP A 220 17.07 -10.39 18.89
N LEU A 221 15.75 -10.51 18.92
CA LEU A 221 14.80 -9.44 18.62
C LEU A 221 14.18 -8.94 19.92
N LYS A 222 14.17 -7.63 20.12
CA LYS A 222 13.49 -6.97 21.25
C LYS A 222 12.43 -6.01 20.72
N ILE A 223 11.21 -6.17 21.24
CA ILE A 223 10.02 -5.34 20.95
C ILE A 223 9.55 -4.78 22.30
N GLY A 224 9.71 -3.48 22.52
CA GLY A 224 9.49 -2.89 23.85
C GLY A 224 10.39 -3.56 24.88
N GLU A 225 9.83 -4.17 25.93
CA GLU A 225 10.61 -4.91 26.94
C GLU A 225 10.68 -6.42 26.69
N LEU A 226 9.97 -6.94 25.69
CA LEU A 226 9.93 -8.35 25.35
C LEU A 226 11.10 -8.72 24.45
N THR A 227 11.78 -9.83 24.74
CA THR A 227 12.92 -10.30 23.94
C THR A 227 12.65 -11.71 23.43
N ILE A 228 12.70 -11.87 22.11
CA ILE A 228 12.62 -13.14 21.38
C ILE A 228 14.05 -13.57 21.04
N GLN A 229 14.47 -14.69 21.62
CA GLN A 229 15.82 -15.22 21.40
C GLN A 229 15.94 -15.87 20.03
N ARG A 230 17.04 -15.60 19.31
CA ARG A 230 17.36 -16.26 18.04
C ARG A 230 16.22 -16.22 17.01
N GLN A 231 15.54 -15.08 16.87
CA GLN A 231 14.50 -14.88 15.87
C GLN A 231 15.09 -15.00 14.45
N ALA A 232 14.45 -15.81 13.61
CA ALA A 232 14.77 -15.89 12.18
C ALA A 232 14.24 -14.65 11.44
N PHE A 233 15.02 -14.13 10.51
CA PHE A 233 14.62 -12.99 9.67
C PHE A 233 15.37 -12.99 8.34
N VAL A 234 14.82 -12.30 7.34
CA VAL A 234 15.52 -12.06 6.06
C VAL A 234 16.42 -10.84 6.21
N HIS A 235 17.73 -11.06 6.09
CA HIS A 235 18.73 -10.00 6.07
C HIS A 235 19.06 -9.63 4.62
N VAL A 236 18.55 -8.47 4.19
CA VAL A 236 18.72 -7.92 2.85
C VAL A 236 19.97 -7.03 2.84
N ALA A 237 21.10 -7.58 2.42
CA ALA A 237 22.39 -6.88 2.53
C ALA A 237 22.67 -5.90 1.37
N ASP A 238 22.22 -6.25 0.16
CA ASP A 238 22.44 -5.43 -1.04
C ASP A 238 21.18 -4.59 -1.32
N PRO A 239 21.29 -3.26 -1.47
CA PRO A 239 20.15 -2.44 -1.90
C PRO A 239 19.63 -2.84 -3.29
N ALA A 240 20.41 -3.55 -4.10
CA ALA A 240 19.96 -4.10 -5.37
C ALA A 240 18.90 -5.20 -5.22
N ASP A 241 18.81 -5.82 -4.04
CA ASP A 241 17.82 -6.87 -3.71
C ASP A 241 16.55 -6.29 -3.08
N VAL A 242 16.42 -4.96 -3.04
CA VAL A 242 15.19 -4.25 -2.64
C VAL A 242 14.54 -3.68 -3.90
N HIS A 243 13.36 -4.18 -4.25
CA HIS A 243 12.69 -3.85 -5.50
C HIS A 243 11.33 -3.20 -5.24
N GLY A 244 11.15 -1.98 -5.77
CA GLY A 244 9.89 -1.25 -5.71
C GLY A 244 9.59 -0.55 -4.37
N PHE A 245 10.41 -0.78 -3.34
CA PHE A 245 10.29 -0.06 -2.07
C PHE A 245 11.06 1.26 -2.06
N ASP A 246 10.42 2.32 -1.56
CA ASP A 246 11.10 3.53 -1.07
C ASP A 246 11.25 3.43 0.45
N LEU A 247 12.39 2.89 0.91
CA LEU A 247 12.69 2.69 2.35
C LEU A 247 13.04 4.00 3.09
N LYS A 248 12.58 5.16 2.61
CA LYS A 248 12.80 6.42 3.31
C LYS A 248 11.97 6.45 4.59
N GLY A 249 12.63 6.21 5.70
CA GLY A 249 12.08 6.34 7.05
C GLY A 249 11.87 5.02 7.79
N TYR A 250 12.03 3.87 7.12
CA TYR A 250 12.03 2.53 7.74
C TYR A 250 13.12 1.64 7.14
N ASP A 251 13.39 0.58 7.87
CA ASP A 251 14.46 -0.37 7.61
C ASP A 251 13.92 -1.74 7.19
N GLY A 252 12.61 -1.96 7.23
CA GLY A 252 12.00 -3.24 6.86
C GLY A 252 10.60 -3.42 7.42
N ILE A 253 10.11 -4.66 7.42
CA ILE A 253 8.75 -5.01 7.83
C ILE A 253 8.80 -6.05 8.94
N LEU A 254 7.98 -5.86 9.95
CA LEU A 254 7.69 -6.83 11.01
C LEU A 254 6.33 -7.48 10.74
N GLY A 255 6.37 -8.69 10.16
CA GLY A 255 5.18 -9.52 9.99
C GLY A 255 4.59 -10.00 11.32
N MET A 256 3.26 -9.93 11.42
CA MET A 256 2.47 -10.20 12.61
C MET A 256 1.43 -11.32 12.42
N ALA A 257 1.44 -11.98 11.26
CA ALA A 257 0.57 -13.10 10.93
C ALA A 257 1.15 -14.45 11.43
N PHE A 258 0.97 -15.52 10.66
CA PHE A 258 1.12 -16.90 11.14
C PHE A 258 2.40 -17.55 10.62
N ASP A 259 2.74 -18.73 11.16
CA ASP A 259 3.91 -19.52 10.74
C ASP A 259 3.74 -20.18 9.36
N VAL A 260 3.53 -19.34 8.33
CA VAL A 260 3.26 -19.71 6.93
C VAL A 260 4.04 -18.84 5.94
N GLY A 261 4.93 -17.98 6.46
CA GLY A 261 5.80 -17.09 5.69
C GLY A 261 6.84 -17.82 4.84
N SER A 262 7.55 -17.06 4.02
CA SER A 262 8.61 -17.57 3.14
C SER A 262 9.76 -18.19 3.95
N ILE A 263 10.09 -17.65 5.14
CA ILE A 263 11.14 -18.22 6.01
C ILE A 263 10.74 -19.61 6.49
N HIS A 264 9.52 -19.76 7.03
CA HIS A 264 9.01 -21.07 7.49
C HIS A 264 8.96 -22.07 6.34
N ALA A 265 8.37 -21.69 5.20
CA ALA A 265 8.28 -22.53 4.02
C ALA A 265 9.65 -22.96 3.49
N LYS A 266 10.63 -22.05 3.46
CA LYS A 266 11.99 -22.34 2.99
C LYS A 266 12.72 -23.29 3.94
N VAL A 267 12.66 -23.05 5.25
CA VAL A 267 13.29 -23.93 6.23
C VAL A 267 12.62 -25.31 6.25
N GLN A 268 11.30 -25.37 6.12
CA GLN A 268 10.56 -26.62 6.01
C GLN A 268 11.01 -27.43 4.79
N HIS A 269 11.16 -26.77 3.64
CA HIS A 269 11.58 -27.42 2.41
C HIS A 269 12.98 -28.02 2.52
N GLU A 270 13.93 -27.29 3.11
CA GLU A 270 15.35 -27.65 3.13
C GLU A 270 15.71 -28.59 4.29
N TRP A 271 15.13 -28.36 5.47
CA TRP A 271 15.50 -29.03 6.73
C TRP A 271 14.37 -29.81 7.38
N GLY A 272 13.17 -29.80 6.81
CA GLY A 272 12.00 -30.52 7.31
C GLY A 272 11.16 -29.73 8.30
N LEU A 273 9.93 -30.19 8.50
CA LEU A 273 8.92 -29.51 9.34
C LEU A 273 9.38 -29.30 10.79
N GLU A 274 10.01 -30.30 11.40
CA GLU A 274 10.51 -30.18 12.78
C GLU A 274 11.52 -29.04 12.94
N ALA A 275 12.37 -28.82 11.94
CA ALA A 275 13.32 -27.71 11.95
C ALA A 275 12.62 -26.36 11.75
N ALA A 276 11.62 -26.29 10.86
CA ALA A 276 10.84 -25.08 10.64
C ALA A 276 10.08 -24.67 11.91
N ASP A 277 9.39 -25.61 12.55
CA ASP A 277 8.59 -25.35 13.75
C ASP A 277 9.44 -24.97 14.96
N ALA A 278 10.72 -25.35 14.97
CA ALA A 278 11.67 -25.02 16.03
C ALA A 278 12.45 -23.72 15.79
N LEU A 279 12.73 -23.37 14.53
CA LEU A 279 13.69 -22.30 14.18
C LEU A 279 13.06 -21.15 13.41
N ALA A 280 12.00 -21.38 12.65
CA ALA A 280 11.48 -20.48 11.61
C ALA A 280 10.08 -19.95 11.94
N ARG A 281 9.78 -19.75 13.22
CA ARG A 281 8.54 -19.13 13.66
C ARG A 281 8.51 -17.64 13.36
N SER A 282 7.34 -17.13 13.03
CA SER A 282 7.06 -15.70 12.95
C SER A 282 7.28 -15.01 14.30
N PRO A 283 7.58 -13.69 14.33
CA PRO A 283 7.96 -13.00 15.56
C PRO A 283 6.98 -13.18 16.73
N MET A 284 5.68 -13.02 16.50
CA MET A 284 4.67 -13.11 17.56
C MET A 284 4.45 -14.55 18.05
N THR A 285 4.43 -15.52 17.15
CA THR A 285 4.28 -16.94 17.50
C THR A 285 5.52 -17.47 18.21
N ALA A 286 6.72 -16.99 17.85
CA ALA A 286 7.98 -17.25 18.54
C ALA A 286 7.95 -16.69 19.97
N LEU A 287 7.47 -15.45 20.14
CA LEU A 287 7.31 -14.83 21.45
C LEU A 287 6.40 -15.66 22.36
N PHE A 288 5.20 -16.01 21.92
CA PHE A 288 4.25 -16.75 22.76
C PHE A 288 4.68 -18.19 23.02
N ALA A 289 5.46 -18.79 22.12
CA ALA A 289 6.09 -20.08 22.37
C ALA A 289 7.20 -20.00 23.44
N GLN A 290 7.97 -18.90 23.46
CA GLN A 290 9.00 -18.66 24.47
C GLN A 290 8.40 -18.31 25.84
N GLU A 291 7.33 -17.52 25.86
CA GLU A 291 6.69 -16.98 27.06
C GLU A 291 5.23 -17.46 27.20
N PRO A 292 4.98 -18.76 27.46
CA PRO A 292 3.64 -19.35 27.45
C PRO A 292 2.72 -18.85 28.58
N ALA A 293 3.24 -18.05 29.52
CA ALA A 293 2.45 -17.41 30.57
C ALA A 293 1.78 -16.11 30.09
N LEU A 294 2.22 -15.55 28.97
CA LEU A 294 1.62 -14.36 28.39
C LEU A 294 0.34 -14.73 27.62
N PRO A 295 -0.73 -13.91 27.72
CA PRO A 295 -1.82 -13.95 26.76
C PRO A 295 -1.28 -13.84 25.33
N ASN A 296 -1.77 -14.71 24.46
CA ASN A 296 -1.29 -14.86 23.09
C ASN A 296 -2.07 -13.95 22.13
N SER A 297 -2.13 -12.67 22.49
CA SER A 297 -2.82 -11.64 21.74
C SER A 297 -1.96 -10.39 21.61
N PHE A 298 -2.29 -9.58 20.62
CA PHE A 298 -1.81 -8.22 20.51
C PHE A 298 -2.91 -7.32 19.98
N ASP A 299 -2.87 -6.06 20.37
CA ASP A 299 -3.87 -5.07 20.00
C ASP A 299 -3.22 -3.94 19.22
N VAL A 300 -3.93 -3.45 18.21
CA VAL A 300 -3.51 -2.34 17.37
C VAL A 300 -4.58 -1.25 17.38
N GLN A 301 -4.12 -0.02 17.55
CA GLN A 301 -4.89 1.19 17.29
C GLN A 301 -4.06 2.11 16.41
N LEU A 302 -4.64 2.54 15.30
CA LEU A 302 -4.03 3.52 14.41
C LEU A 302 -4.83 4.81 14.55
N SER A 303 -4.18 5.93 14.91
CA SER A 303 -4.88 7.23 14.91
C SER A 303 -4.61 7.99 13.64
N ARG A 304 -5.59 8.79 13.23
CA ARG A 304 -5.41 9.78 12.17
C ARG A 304 -4.49 10.90 12.63
N PRO A 305 -3.74 11.52 11.71
CA PRO A 305 -3.11 12.79 12.00
C PRO A 305 -4.15 13.84 12.41
N ALA A 306 -3.80 14.75 13.33
CA ALA A 306 -4.74 15.73 13.88
C ALA A 306 -5.33 16.67 12.80
N THR A 307 -4.59 16.89 11.72
CA THR A 307 -5.04 17.58 10.51
C THR A 307 -4.58 16.79 9.28
N GLU A 308 -5.22 16.96 8.12
CA GLU A 308 -4.80 16.27 6.88
C GLU A 308 -3.36 16.62 6.41
N PHE A 309 -2.70 17.62 7.02
CA PHE A 309 -1.28 17.96 6.79
C PHE A 309 -0.35 17.59 7.94
N ALA A 310 -0.87 17.05 9.03
CA ALA A 310 -0.03 16.60 10.11
C ALA A 310 0.79 15.41 9.59
N GLU A 311 2.12 15.54 9.69
CA GLU A 311 3.07 14.49 9.26
C GLU A 311 3.13 13.34 10.26
N THR A 312 2.57 13.55 11.45
CA THR A 312 2.58 12.56 12.52
C THR A 312 1.19 12.39 13.12
N ALA A 313 0.92 11.15 13.48
CA ALA A 313 -0.18 10.69 14.31
C ALA A 313 0.40 9.76 15.38
N SER A 314 -0.42 9.34 16.32
CA SER A 314 -0.07 8.30 17.27
C SER A 314 -0.77 7.01 16.91
N GLY A 315 -0.15 5.88 17.13
CA GLY A 315 -0.84 4.60 17.25
C GLY A 315 -0.36 3.87 18.48
N LEU A 316 -1.01 2.74 18.76
CA LEU A 316 -0.68 1.86 19.86
C LEU A 316 -0.51 0.44 19.32
N LEU A 317 0.58 -0.20 19.71
CA LEU A 317 0.72 -1.65 19.67
C LEU A 317 0.80 -2.11 21.13
N VAL A 318 -0.13 -2.95 21.56
CA VAL A 318 -0.12 -3.57 22.89
C VAL A 318 0.05 -5.06 22.75
N ILE A 319 1.02 -5.65 23.42
CA ILE A 319 1.23 -7.11 23.40
C ILE A 319 0.75 -7.72 24.71
N SER A 320 -0.03 -8.80 24.60
CA SER A 320 -0.51 -9.63 25.70
C SER A 320 -1.45 -8.91 26.68
N ALA A 321 -2.09 -7.83 26.24
CA ALA A 321 -3.01 -7.03 27.04
C ALA A 321 -3.81 -6.05 26.16
N HIS A 322 -4.76 -5.35 26.81
CA HIS A 322 -5.53 -4.28 26.20
C HIS A 322 -5.04 -2.91 26.67
N ALA A 323 -5.16 -1.90 25.81
CA ALA A 323 -4.85 -0.52 26.12
C ALA A 323 -5.85 0.06 27.13
N ALA A 324 -5.40 1.02 27.94
CA ALA A 324 -6.26 1.70 28.89
C ALA A 324 -7.46 2.37 28.19
N GLY A 325 -8.68 2.07 28.64
CA GLY A 325 -9.93 2.54 28.04
C GLY A 325 -10.48 1.66 26.91
N TYR A 326 -9.75 0.63 26.48
CA TYR A 326 -10.16 -0.33 25.46
C TYR A 326 -10.35 -1.75 26.00
N GLU A 327 -10.33 -1.96 27.32
CA GLU A 327 -10.50 -3.26 27.96
C GLU A 327 -11.85 -3.92 27.62
N GLY A 328 -12.83 -3.13 27.21
CA GLY A 328 -14.13 -3.61 26.72
C GLY A 328 -14.05 -4.45 25.44
N VAL A 329 -12.95 -4.40 24.68
CA VAL A 329 -12.74 -5.22 23.48
C VAL A 329 -12.86 -6.70 23.76
N ALA A 330 -12.45 -7.15 24.96
CA ALA A 330 -12.57 -8.54 25.39
C ALA A 330 -14.03 -9.05 25.42
N GLY A 331 -15.00 -8.14 25.53
CA GLY A 331 -16.43 -8.44 25.49
C GLY A 331 -17.08 -8.33 24.09
N ALA A 332 -16.34 -7.89 23.07
CA ALA A 332 -16.85 -7.80 21.70
C ALA A 332 -17.02 -9.21 21.10
N PRO A 333 -17.82 -9.39 20.03
CA PRO A 333 -17.92 -10.67 19.34
C PRO A 333 -16.55 -11.17 18.90
N GLN A 334 -16.23 -12.42 19.23
CA GLN A 334 -15.07 -13.09 18.66
C GLN A 334 -15.35 -13.38 17.19
N LEU A 335 -14.50 -12.87 16.33
CA LEU A 335 -14.58 -13.00 14.89
C LEU A 335 -13.56 -14.07 14.45
N PRO A 336 -13.97 -15.33 14.30
CA PRO A 336 -13.03 -16.41 14.03
C PRO A 336 -12.44 -16.28 12.62
N ARG A 337 -11.15 -16.57 12.52
CA ARG A 337 -10.47 -16.71 11.24
C ARG A 337 -11.05 -17.90 10.46
N PRO A 338 -11.45 -17.75 9.19
CA PRO A 338 -11.92 -18.86 8.38
C PRO A 338 -10.83 -19.95 8.25
N ARG A 339 -11.19 -21.22 8.50
CA ARG A 339 -10.23 -22.34 8.42
C ARG A 339 -9.61 -22.52 7.03
N ALA A 340 -10.35 -22.17 5.99
CA ALA A 340 -9.90 -22.24 4.60
C ALA A 340 -9.00 -21.05 4.20
N ALA A 341 -8.74 -20.10 5.10
CA ALA A 341 -7.89 -18.93 4.89
C ALA A 341 -6.83 -18.79 6.02
N PRO A 342 -5.88 -19.73 6.13
CA PRO A 342 -4.92 -19.77 7.23
C PRO A 342 -3.76 -18.74 7.12
N GLN A 343 -3.70 -17.94 6.05
CA GLN A 343 -2.53 -17.12 5.73
C GLN A 343 -2.50 -15.81 6.52
N HIS A 344 -3.64 -15.14 6.64
CA HIS A 344 -3.74 -13.76 7.13
C HIS A 344 -4.66 -13.65 8.34
N TRP A 345 -4.62 -12.49 9.00
CA TRP A 345 -5.64 -12.08 9.95
C TRP A 345 -6.93 -11.72 9.20
N SER A 346 -7.68 -12.74 8.80
CA SER A 346 -8.87 -12.59 7.97
C SER A 346 -10.15 -13.01 8.69
N VAL A 347 -11.27 -12.36 8.38
CA VAL A 347 -12.56 -12.53 9.05
C VAL A 347 -13.71 -12.49 8.05
N ALA A 348 -14.74 -13.29 8.28
CA ALA A 348 -16.00 -13.15 7.53
C ALA A 348 -16.73 -11.85 7.92
N MET A 349 -16.85 -10.93 6.96
CA MET A 349 -17.62 -9.70 7.07
C MET A 349 -19.09 -9.97 6.78
N ASP A 350 -19.98 -9.40 7.59
CA ASP A 350 -21.43 -9.59 7.48
C ASP A 350 -22.05 -8.76 6.35
N ALA A 351 -21.64 -7.48 6.24
CA ALA A 351 -22.17 -6.56 5.24
C ALA A 351 -21.26 -5.33 5.07
N MET A 352 -21.41 -4.67 3.92
CA MET A 352 -21.00 -3.28 3.72
C MET A 352 -22.25 -2.46 3.44
N LEU A 353 -22.40 -1.32 4.12
CA LEU A 353 -23.47 -0.37 3.91
C LEU A 353 -22.90 0.89 3.27
N VAL A 354 -23.53 1.37 2.20
CA VAL A 354 -23.24 2.65 1.56
C VAL A 354 -24.47 3.53 1.67
N ASN A 355 -24.35 4.65 2.37
CA ASN A 355 -25.46 5.56 2.68
C ASN A 355 -26.66 4.85 3.35
N GLY A 356 -26.38 3.83 4.16
CA GLY A 356 -27.38 3.01 4.85
C GLY A 356 -27.97 1.87 4.00
N GLU A 357 -27.62 1.76 2.72
CA GLU A 357 -28.05 0.67 1.85
C GLU A 357 -27.01 -0.45 1.80
N SER A 358 -27.45 -1.70 1.93
CA SER A 358 -26.54 -2.85 1.90
C SER A 358 -26.04 -3.13 0.47
N PHE A 359 -24.73 -3.24 0.32
CA PHE A 359 -24.08 -3.70 -0.91
C PHE A 359 -24.02 -5.23 -0.95
N ALA A 360 -24.45 -5.81 -2.06
CA ALA A 360 -24.40 -7.24 -2.30
C ALA A 360 -23.06 -7.61 -2.97
N PHE A 361 -22.17 -8.25 -2.22
CA PHE A 361 -20.97 -8.86 -2.78
C PHE A 361 -21.29 -10.12 -3.58
N ASP A 362 -20.41 -10.43 -4.53
CA ASP A 362 -20.35 -11.75 -5.13
C ASP A 362 -20.02 -12.81 -4.07
N ARG A 363 -20.26 -14.08 -4.41
CA ARG A 363 -19.94 -15.18 -3.52
C ARG A 363 -18.43 -15.20 -3.25
N SER A 364 -18.07 -15.26 -1.95
CA SER A 364 -16.68 -15.46 -1.51
C SER A 364 -16.01 -16.63 -2.21
N ALA A 365 -14.73 -16.44 -2.57
CA ALA A 365 -13.86 -17.49 -3.10
C ALA A 365 -13.46 -18.49 -2.01
N ILE A 366 -13.58 -18.12 -0.74
CA ILE A 366 -13.15 -18.92 0.41
C ILE A 366 -14.23 -19.94 0.80
N GLU A 367 -13.82 -21.21 0.91
CA GLU A 367 -14.74 -22.30 1.25
C GLU A 367 -15.34 -22.12 2.66
N GLY A 368 -16.62 -22.45 2.80
CA GLY A 368 -17.33 -22.42 4.08
C GLY A 368 -17.87 -21.04 4.49
N VAL A 369 -17.61 -19.99 3.71
CA VAL A 369 -18.16 -18.65 3.96
C VAL A 369 -19.66 -18.61 3.60
N PRO A 370 -20.54 -18.16 4.51
CA PRO A 370 -21.97 -18.06 4.24
C PRO A 370 -22.29 -17.13 3.06
N ALA A 371 -23.36 -17.43 2.33
CA ALA A 371 -23.83 -16.58 1.24
C ALA A 371 -24.14 -15.15 1.74
N GLY A 372 -23.72 -14.15 0.97
CA GLY A 372 -23.85 -12.74 1.31
C GLY A 372 -22.70 -12.19 2.18
N LYS A 373 -21.79 -13.05 2.65
CA LYS A 373 -20.56 -12.65 3.34
C LYS A 373 -19.34 -12.79 2.44
N VAL A 374 -18.31 -12.03 2.77
CA VAL A 374 -16.97 -12.09 2.16
C VAL A 374 -15.91 -12.09 3.25
N VAL A 375 -14.71 -12.57 2.95
CA VAL A 375 -13.58 -12.60 3.87
C VAL A 375 -12.75 -11.34 3.70
N ALA A 376 -12.59 -10.60 4.79
CA ALA A 376 -11.77 -9.40 4.87
C ALA A 376 -10.46 -9.71 5.58
N ALA A 377 -9.32 -9.47 4.95
CA ALA A 377 -8.04 -9.38 5.64
C ALA A 377 -7.93 -8.02 6.34
N LEU A 378 -7.54 -8.01 7.61
CA LEU A 378 -7.24 -6.79 8.37
C LEU A 378 -5.73 -6.56 8.31
N ASP A 379 -5.32 -5.53 7.56
CA ASP A 379 -3.94 -5.38 7.12
C ASP A 379 -3.34 -4.01 7.47
N THR A 380 -2.47 -3.95 8.47
CA THR A 380 -1.71 -2.74 8.84
C THR A 380 -0.50 -2.49 7.92
N GLY A 381 -0.17 -3.45 7.05
CA GLY A 381 0.90 -3.36 6.05
C GLY A 381 0.54 -2.50 4.84
N SER A 382 -0.72 -2.08 4.72
CA SER A 382 -1.25 -1.35 3.58
C SER A 382 -1.97 -0.06 3.99
N SER A 383 -1.74 1.05 3.27
CA SER A 383 -2.43 2.31 3.55
C SER A 383 -3.89 2.30 3.06
N PHE A 384 -4.11 1.74 1.86
CA PHE A 384 -5.38 1.84 1.14
C PHE A 384 -6.12 0.50 1.12
N PRO A 385 -7.39 0.44 1.60
CA PRO A 385 -8.22 -0.74 1.47
C PRO A 385 -8.48 -1.08 0.01
N ALA A 386 -8.48 -2.39 -0.31
CA ALA A 386 -8.68 -2.90 -1.65
C ALA A 386 -9.95 -3.77 -1.70
N LEU A 387 -10.88 -3.41 -2.59
CA LEU A 387 -12.18 -4.07 -2.75
C LEU A 387 -12.46 -4.35 -4.24
N PRO A 388 -13.45 -5.20 -4.57
CA PRO A 388 -13.91 -5.35 -5.95
C PRO A 388 -14.37 -4.03 -6.55
N ALA A 389 -14.10 -3.82 -7.84
CA ALA A 389 -14.45 -2.58 -8.54
C ALA A 389 -15.93 -2.18 -8.42
N ALA A 390 -16.84 -3.17 -8.34
CA ALA A 390 -18.27 -2.93 -8.13
C ALA A 390 -18.57 -2.28 -6.76
N ALA A 391 -17.85 -2.70 -5.70
CA ALA A 391 -17.98 -2.12 -4.37
C ALA A 391 -17.43 -0.69 -4.33
N ILE A 392 -16.28 -0.45 -4.98
CA ILE A 392 -15.70 0.89 -5.13
C ILE A 392 -16.65 1.82 -5.89
N ALA A 393 -17.24 1.34 -6.99
CA ALA A 393 -18.23 2.10 -7.75
C ALA A 393 -19.50 2.38 -6.93
N ALA A 394 -19.94 1.46 -6.07
CA ALA A 394 -21.07 1.70 -5.17
C ALA A 394 -20.75 2.79 -4.14
N ILE A 395 -19.55 2.76 -3.55
CA ILE A 395 -19.09 3.78 -2.59
C ILE A 395 -19.04 5.16 -3.26
N TYR A 396 -18.19 5.33 -4.28
CA TYR A 396 -17.86 6.66 -4.81
C TYR A 396 -18.83 7.15 -5.89
N GLY A 397 -19.46 6.24 -6.64
CA GLY A 397 -20.52 6.60 -7.58
C GLY A 397 -21.78 7.12 -6.90
N SER A 398 -21.93 6.92 -5.60
CA SER A 398 -23.02 7.51 -4.80
C SER A 398 -22.83 9.00 -4.49
N VAL A 399 -21.61 9.54 -4.69
CA VAL A 399 -21.28 10.93 -4.36
C VAL A 399 -21.70 11.86 -5.51
N PRO A 400 -22.61 12.84 -5.29
CA PRO A 400 -23.02 13.75 -6.35
C PRO A 400 -21.85 14.56 -6.92
N GLY A 401 -21.64 14.47 -8.23
CA GLY A 401 -20.56 15.19 -8.92
C GLY A 401 -19.20 14.48 -8.92
N ALA A 402 -19.09 13.29 -8.34
CA ALA A 402 -17.93 12.43 -8.52
C ALA A 402 -17.86 11.88 -9.95
N VAL A 403 -16.63 11.66 -10.43
CA VAL A 403 -16.37 11.06 -11.75
C VAL A 403 -15.28 10.00 -11.62
N TYR A 404 -15.45 8.90 -12.33
CA TYR A 404 -14.42 7.88 -12.47
C TYR A 404 -13.46 8.27 -13.58
N ASP A 405 -12.17 8.27 -13.28
CA ASP A 405 -11.11 8.44 -14.25
C ASP A 405 -10.64 7.06 -14.73
N GLY A 406 -10.96 6.72 -15.98
CA GLY A 406 -10.61 5.43 -16.56
C GLY A 406 -9.11 5.25 -16.83
N ASP A 407 -8.35 6.35 -16.88
CA ASP A 407 -6.90 6.30 -17.17
C ASP A 407 -6.11 5.99 -15.89
N SER A 408 -6.43 6.63 -14.76
CA SER A 408 -5.80 6.34 -13.46
C SER A 408 -6.45 5.21 -12.68
N GLY A 409 -7.70 4.85 -12.99
CA GLY A 409 -8.48 3.88 -12.21
C GLY A 409 -9.01 4.44 -10.89
N LEU A 410 -8.92 5.76 -10.68
CA LEU A 410 -9.36 6.44 -9.46
C LEU A 410 -10.68 7.18 -9.66
N TRP A 411 -11.36 7.46 -8.55
CA TRP A 411 -12.51 8.33 -8.48
C TRP A 411 -12.07 9.72 -8.05
N LEU A 412 -12.37 10.73 -8.88
CA LEU A 412 -12.31 12.13 -8.48
C LEU A 412 -13.65 12.49 -7.81
N VAL A 413 -13.57 13.02 -6.59
CA VAL A 413 -14.74 13.36 -5.76
C VAL A 413 -14.72 14.85 -5.39
N PRO A 414 -15.88 15.52 -5.24
CA PRO A 414 -15.89 16.88 -4.73
C PRO A 414 -15.29 16.93 -3.33
N CYS A 415 -14.33 17.82 -3.12
CA CYS A 415 -13.53 17.81 -1.89
C CYS A 415 -14.30 18.07 -0.60
N ASP A 416 -15.48 18.68 -0.67
CA ASP A 416 -16.37 18.96 0.46
C ASP A 416 -17.42 17.86 0.69
N SER A 417 -17.35 16.77 -0.08
CA SER A 417 -18.35 15.70 -0.11
C SER A 417 -17.68 14.33 0.07
N SER A 418 -18.39 13.39 0.70
CA SER A 418 -17.93 12.03 0.92
C SER A 418 -19.15 11.12 1.11
N PRO A 419 -19.08 9.81 0.83
CA PRO A 419 -20.18 8.89 1.14
C PRO A 419 -20.18 8.51 2.62
N ASN A 420 -21.30 7.95 3.11
CA ASN A 420 -21.31 7.24 4.39
C ASN A 420 -21.04 5.75 4.13
N VAL A 421 -19.97 5.21 4.69
CA VAL A 421 -19.62 3.78 4.55
C VAL A 421 -19.56 3.16 5.94
N THR A 422 -20.17 1.99 6.10
CA THR A 422 -20.17 1.24 7.34
C THR A 422 -19.94 -0.24 7.04
N PHE A 423 -18.99 -0.85 7.72
CA PHE A 423 -18.75 -2.29 7.66
C PHE A 423 -19.40 -2.98 8.85
N VAL A 424 -19.89 -4.21 8.67
CA VAL A 424 -20.58 -4.96 9.71
C VAL A 424 -19.84 -6.27 10.00
N PHE A 425 -19.51 -6.50 11.27
CA PHE A 425 -18.84 -7.71 11.73
C PHE A 425 -19.48 -8.21 13.03
N GLY A 426 -19.83 -9.50 13.10
CA GLY A 426 -20.47 -10.07 14.29
C GLY A 426 -21.77 -9.36 14.68
N GLY A 427 -22.48 -8.76 13.71
CA GLY A 427 -23.65 -7.92 13.92
C GLY A 427 -23.38 -6.51 14.48
N GLN A 428 -22.11 -6.08 14.58
CA GLN A 428 -21.73 -4.74 15.01
C GLN A 428 -21.35 -3.87 13.81
N GLU A 429 -21.78 -2.60 13.84
CA GLU A 429 -21.48 -1.60 12.82
C GLU A 429 -20.19 -0.84 13.14
N PHE A 430 -19.33 -0.70 12.12
CA PHE A 430 -18.06 0.02 12.16
C PHE A 430 -18.09 1.13 11.08
N PRO A 431 -18.55 2.35 11.43
CA PRO A 431 -18.60 3.46 10.49
C PRO A 431 -17.19 3.95 10.15
N VAL A 432 -16.97 4.26 8.87
CA VAL A 432 -15.72 4.83 8.38
C VAL A 432 -15.82 6.36 8.38
N HIS A 433 -14.88 7.02 9.03
CA HIS A 433 -14.79 8.47 9.08
C HIS A 433 -14.59 9.02 7.66
N PRO A 434 -15.29 10.09 7.25
CA PRO A 434 -15.21 10.58 5.86
C PRO A 434 -13.82 11.03 5.37
N LEU A 435 -12.92 11.38 6.31
CA LEU A 435 -11.50 11.66 6.04
C LEU A 435 -10.70 10.42 5.61
N ASP A 436 -11.15 9.21 5.97
CA ASP A 436 -10.52 7.96 5.54
C ASP A 436 -11.09 7.45 4.21
N LEU A 437 -12.13 8.09 3.67
CA LEU A 437 -12.73 7.72 2.40
C LEU A 437 -12.18 8.54 1.23
N THR A 438 -11.73 9.77 1.50
CA THR A 438 -11.27 10.70 0.46
C THR A 438 -10.13 11.55 1.01
N PHE A 439 -9.17 11.92 0.16
CA PHE A 439 -8.11 12.85 0.53
C PHE A 439 -7.82 13.84 -0.60
N PRO A 440 -7.39 15.08 -0.27
CA PRO A 440 -7.06 16.09 -1.27
C PRO A 440 -5.68 15.82 -1.90
N VAL A 441 -5.60 16.13 -3.19
CA VAL A 441 -4.37 16.08 -3.98
C VAL A 441 -4.22 17.36 -4.78
N THR A 442 -2.98 17.81 -4.97
CA THR A 442 -2.67 18.91 -5.88
C THR A 442 -2.50 18.35 -7.29
N VAL A 443 -3.30 18.84 -8.22
CA VAL A 443 -3.23 18.47 -9.64
C VAL A 443 -2.70 19.67 -10.42
N THR A 444 -1.70 19.48 -11.27
CA THR A 444 -1.32 20.53 -12.21
C THR A 444 -2.13 20.43 -13.48
N LEU A 445 -2.88 21.48 -13.79
CA LEU A 445 -3.57 21.58 -15.07
C LEU A 445 -2.68 22.33 -16.07
N SER A 446 -2.44 21.69 -17.22
CA SER A 446 -1.75 22.29 -18.36
C SER A 446 -2.77 22.68 -19.44
N ILE A 447 -3.12 23.97 -19.51
CA ILE A 447 -4.05 24.50 -20.52
C ILE A 447 -3.26 25.12 -21.67
N ASN A 448 -3.42 24.58 -22.88
CA ASN A 448 -2.78 25.04 -24.13
C ASN A 448 -1.25 25.21 -24.05
N GLU A 449 -0.56 24.34 -23.30
CA GLU A 449 0.91 24.36 -23.13
C GLU A 449 1.48 25.69 -22.59
N ARG A 450 0.63 26.58 -22.06
CA ARG A 450 1.00 27.94 -21.61
C ARG A 450 0.57 28.27 -20.19
N TRP A 451 -0.41 27.55 -19.66
CA TRP A 451 -0.92 27.73 -18.31
C TRP A 451 -0.72 26.45 -17.52
N ASN A 452 0.25 26.46 -16.61
CA ASN A 452 0.45 25.40 -15.62
C ASN A 452 0.08 25.99 -14.26
N ASN A 453 -1.14 25.70 -13.79
CA ASN A 453 -1.58 26.08 -12.46
C ASN A 453 -1.88 24.84 -11.65
N GLU A 454 -1.46 24.86 -10.40
CA GLU A 454 -1.88 23.90 -9.40
C GLU A 454 -3.32 24.19 -8.99
N VAL A 455 -4.12 23.13 -8.95
CA VAL A 455 -5.50 23.13 -8.44
C VAL A 455 -5.64 21.98 -7.45
N THR A 456 -6.69 22.01 -6.64
CA THR A 456 -6.96 20.91 -5.72
C THR A 456 -8.05 20.01 -6.30
N GLY A 457 -7.76 18.72 -6.35
CA GLY A 457 -8.74 17.65 -6.51
C GLY A 457 -8.83 16.84 -5.23
N CYS A 458 -9.83 15.96 -5.14
CA CYS A 458 -9.88 14.94 -4.10
C CYS A 458 -10.11 13.60 -4.76
N ILE A 459 -9.44 12.57 -4.25
CA ILE A 459 -9.51 11.20 -4.77
C ILE A 459 -9.96 10.23 -3.69
N ASN A 460 -10.41 9.05 -4.13
CA ASN A 460 -10.78 7.94 -3.25
C ASN A 460 -9.58 7.31 -2.54
N THR A 461 -9.78 6.96 -1.27
CA THR A 461 -8.85 6.16 -0.48
C THR A 461 -9.05 4.66 -0.68
N PHE A 462 -10.30 4.18 -0.80
CA PHE A 462 -10.60 2.78 -1.05
C PHE A 462 -10.45 2.50 -2.54
N GLN A 463 -9.63 1.52 -2.90
CA GLN A 463 -9.22 1.28 -4.28
C GLN A 463 -9.69 -0.08 -4.79
N SER A 464 -9.73 -0.24 -6.11
CA SER A 464 -9.96 -1.54 -6.72
C SER A 464 -8.68 -2.35 -6.76
N PHE A 465 -8.78 -3.66 -6.57
CA PHE A 465 -7.67 -4.55 -6.90
C PHE A 465 -7.27 -4.42 -8.37
N GLY A 466 -5.96 -4.40 -8.63
CA GLY A 466 -5.44 -4.57 -10.00
C GLY A 466 -5.76 -5.97 -10.56
N THR A 467 -5.65 -7.00 -9.71
CA THR A 467 -6.06 -8.38 -9.99
C THR A 467 -6.90 -8.91 -8.84
N ALA A 468 -8.07 -9.48 -9.14
CA ALA A 468 -8.97 -10.00 -8.11
C ALA A 468 -8.32 -11.14 -7.31
N PRO A 469 -8.43 -11.13 -5.96
CA PRO A 469 -7.96 -12.23 -5.13
C PRO A 469 -8.64 -13.56 -5.47
N THR A 470 -7.94 -14.64 -5.14
CA THR A 470 -8.35 -16.02 -5.33
C THR A 470 -8.49 -16.72 -3.98
N ALA A 471 -8.93 -17.98 -4.01
CA ALA A 471 -9.02 -18.78 -2.79
C ALA A 471 -7.65 -18.99 -2.12
N ASP A 472 -6.57 -19.02 -2.91
CA ASP A 472 -5.21 -19.23 -2.42
C ASP A 472 -4.68 -18.01 -1.64
N ASP A 473 -5.20 -16.82 -1.92
CA ASP A 473 -4.88 -15.58 -1.19
C ASP A 473 -5.53 -15.56 0.21
N GLY A 474 -6.61 -16.31 0.44
CA GLY A 474 -7.24 -16.39 1.76
C GLY A 474 -8.12 -15.19 2.13
N TYR A 475 -8.45 -14.31 1.20
CA TYR A 475 -9.38 -13.20 1.40
C TYR A 475 -10.07 -12.79 0.10
N ASP A 476 -11.20 -12.10 0.22
CA ASP A 476 -11.91 -11.48 -0.92
C ASP A 476 -11.68 -9.96 -0.97
N ILE A 477 -11.43 -9.34 0.19
CA ILE A 477 -11.17 -7.90 0.35
C ILE A 477 -10.03 -7.67 1.35
N VAL A 478 -9.35 -6.53 1.24
CA VAL A 478 -8.37 -6.05 2.22
C VAL A 478 -8.90 -4.78 2.86
N LEU A 479 -9.03 -4.79 4.19
CA LEU A 479 -9.35 -3.63 5.00
C LEU A 479 -8.09 -3.15 5.70
N ALA A 480 -7.52 -2.09 5.13
CA ALA A 480 -6.20 -1.58 5.47
C ALA A 480 -6.27 -0.38 6.44
N ASP A 481 -5.20 0.41 6.56
CA ASP A 481 -5.09 1.54 7.50
C ASP A 481 -6.31 2.47 7.48
N ALA A 482 -6.82 2.83 6.30
CA ALA A 482 -7.99 3.71 6.23
C ALA A 482 -9.24 3.14 6.93
N PHE A 483 -9.44 1.82 6.92
CA PHE A 483 -10.44 1.18 7.77
C PHE A 483 -9.95 1.10 9.22
N LEU A 484 -8.70 0.68 9.43
CA LEU A 484 -8.12 0.44 10.76
C LEU A 484 -7.98 1.71 11.63
N HIS A 485 -7.99 2.90 11.04
CA HIS A 485 -8.14 4.18 11.76
C HIS A 485 -9.46 4.28 12.56
N ASN A 486 -10.47 3.49 12.19
CA ASN A 486 -11.83 3.52 12.72
C ASN A 486 -12.08 2.45 13.78
N VAL A 487 -11.09 1.61 14.09
CA VAL A 487 -11.24 0.52 15.05
C VAL A 487 -10.05 0.44 15.99
N TYR A 488 -10.33 -0.05 17.19
CA TYR A 488 -9.34 -0.69 18.04
C TYR A 488 -9.49 -2.19 17.82
N ALA A 489 -8.44 -2.84 17.34
CA ALA A 489 -8.47 -4.26 16.95
C ALA A 489 -7.56 -5.09 17.85
N SER A 490 -8.12 -6.14 18.44
CA SER A 490 -7.39 -7.19 19.15
C SER A 490 -7.28 -8.42 18.27
N PHE A 491 -6.06 -8.92 18.10
CA PHE A 491 -5.70 -10.10 17.33
C PHE A 491 -5.24 -11.18 18.29
N ASP A 492 -6.02 -12.25 18.41
CA ASP A 492 -5.80 -13.30 19.40
C ASP A 492 -5.56 -14.63 18.68
N TYR A 493 -4.42 -15.26 18.96
CA TYR A 493 -4.08 -16.55 18.35
C TYR A 493 -4.96 -17.69 18.90
N GLY A 494 -5.75 -17.47 19.96
CA GLY A 494 -6.60 -18.47 20.59
C GLY A 494 -5.81 -19.68 21.08
N ASP A 495 -6.34 -20.89 21.02
CA ASP A 495 -5.53 -22.06 21.37
C ASP A 495 -4.59 -22.50 20.22
N TRP A 496 -4.49 -21.71 19.14
CA TRP A 496 -3.71 -22.07 17.96
C TRP A 496 -2.21 -22.00 18.23
N ASN A 497 -1.52 -23.06 17.85
CA ASN A 497 -0.07 -23.08 17.70
C ASN A 497 0.31 -24.24 16.76
N LEU A 498 1.60 -24.36 16.43
CA LEU A 498 2.09 -25.43 15.56
C LEU A 498 1.79 -26.86 16.04
N THR A 499 1.52 -27.07 17.33
CA THR A 499 1.12 -28.38 17.90
C THR A 499 -0.40 -28.54 18.10
N ASN A 500 -1.16 -27.46 18.01
CA ASN A 500 -2.62 -27.42 18.11
C ASN A 500 -3.20 -26.53 17.01
N THR A 501 -3.29 -27.07 15.79
CA THR A 501 -3.85 -26.35 14.64
C THR A 501 -5.39 -26.35 14.62
N ASP A 502 -6.02 -27.06 15.57
CA ASP A 502 -7.48 -27.07 15.75
C ASP A 502 -7.98 -25.78 16.43
N GLY A 503 -7.12 -25.11 17.20
CA GLY A 503 -7.35 -23.78 17.75
C GLY A 503 -7.69 -22.78 16.63
N ILE A 504 -8.64 -21.89 16.89
CA ILE A 504 -9.11 -20.90 15.90
C ILE A 504 -8.66 -19.53 16.39
N PRO A 505 -7.66 -18.91 15.73
CA PRO A 505 -7.37 -17.49 15.93
C PRO A 505 -8.60 -16.65 15.63
N PHE A 506 -8.77 -15.55 16.34
CA PHE A 506 -9.91 -14.67 16.17
C PHE A 506 -9.50 -13.21 16.37
N MET A 507 -10.36 -12.32 15.89
CA MET A 507 -10.21 -10.90 16.13
C MET A 507 -11.42 -10.38 16.91
N GLN A 508 -11.20 -9.34 17.69
CA GLN A 508 -12.25 -8.57 18.34
C GLN A 508 -12.00 -7.10 18.04
N MET A 509 -13.07 -6.34 17.78
CA MET A 509 -12.95 -4.94 17.40
C MET A 509 -13.96 -4.10 18.16
N VAL A 510 -13.58 -2.86 18.46
CA VAL A 510 -14.51 -1.81 18.90
C VAL A 510 -14.30 -0.57 18.03
N SER A 511 -15.38 0.11 17.67
CA SER A 511 -15.31 1.34 16.87
C SER A 511 -14.63 2.46 17.66
N THR A 512 -13.69 3.16 17.02
CA THR A 512 -13.09 4.41 17.52
C THR A 512 -13.71 5.64 16.87
N THR A 513 -14.53 5.45 15.82
CA THR A 513 -15.24 6.52 15.13
C THR A 513 -16.61 6.75 15.77
N ASP A 514 -16.85 7.99 16.21
CA ASP A 514 -18.15 8.44 16.69
C ASP A 514 -19.00 8.95 15.52
N SER A 515 -19.99 8.15 15.13
CA SER A 515 -20.96 8.48 14.07
C SER A 515 -21.69 9.81 14.30
N ALA A 516 -21.83 10.27 15.56
CA ALA A 516 -22.53 11.50 15.89
C ALA A 516 -21.69 12.76 15.59
N THR A 517 -20.35 12.67 15.60
CA THR A 517 -19.46 13.82 15.40
C THR A 517 -18.66 13.77 14.11
N MET A 518 -18.47 12.59 13.50
CA MET A 518 -17.56 12.40 12.36
C MET A 518 -17.80 13.36 11.17
N TRP A 519 -19.04 13.73 10.90
CA TRP A 519 -19.37 14.66 9.81
C TRP A 519 -19.03 16.12 10.12
N HIS A 520 -19.23 16.52 11.38
CA HIS A 520 -18.79 17.83 11.86
C HIS A 520 -17.26 17.92 11.82
N ASP A 521 -16.59 16.86 12.27
CA ASP A 521 -15.13 16.76 12.30
C ASP A 521 -14.55 16.76 10.87
N PHE A 522 -15.14 16.00 9.94
CA PHE A 522 -14.80 16.04 8.52
C PHE A 522 -14.93 17.44 7.94
N SER A 523 -16.08 18.11 8.12
CA SER A 523 -16.32 19.43 7.56
C SER A 523 -15.32 20.46 8.10
N GLY A 524 -15.03 20.42 9.41
CA GLY A 524 -14.05 21.29 10.04
C GLY A 524 -12.64 21.06 9.52
N ASN A 525 -12.17 19.80 9.50
CA ASN A 525 -10.82 19.46 9.06
C ASN A 525 -10.64 19.78 7.58
N ARG A 526 -11.55 19.29 6.73
CA ARG A 526 -11.50 19.47 5.27
C ARG A 526 -11.55 20.95 4.88
N THR A 527 -12.37 21.77 5.53
CA THR A 527 -12.39 23.22 5.28
C THR A 527 -11.05 23.87 5.62
N ALA A 528 -10.46 23.51 6.77
CA ALA A 528 -9.16 24.04 7.18
C ALA A 528 -8.01 23.57 6.26
N THR A 529 -8.12 22.35 5.74
CA THR A 529 -7.18 21.78 4.77
C THR A 529 -7.26 22.53 3.44
N LEU A 530 -8.46 22.65 2.86
CA LEU A 530 -8.69 23.32 1.58
C LEU A 530 -8.32 24.81 1.61
N ALA A 531 -8.42 25.47 2.77
CA ALA A 531 -7.99 26.87 2.93
C ALA A 531 -6.48 27.07 2.74
N GLN A 532 -5.68 26.01 2.83
CA GLN A 532 -4.22 26.04 2.65
C GLN A 532 -3.77 25.49 1.29
N LEU A 533 -4.68 24.92 0.50
CA LEU A 533 -4.39 24.35 -0.81
C LEU A 533 -4.76 25.31 -1.94
N PRO A 534 -4.26 25.06 -3.17
CA PRO A 534 -4.76 25.73 -4.35
C PRO A 534 -6.27 25.61 -4.52
N LEU A 535 -6.85 26.41 -5.43
CA LEU A 535 -8.29 26.44 -5.64
C LEU A 535 -8.85 25.02 -5.90
N PRO A 536 -9.79 24.51 -5.10
CA PRO A 536 -10.45 23.25 -5.40
C PRO A 536 -11.34 23.39 -6.63
N LEU A 537 -11.23 22.44 -7.55
CA LEU A 537 -12.05 22.37 -8.75
C LEU A 537 -13.02 21.19 -8.70
N ASN A 538 -14.10 21.30 -9.47
CA ASN A 538 -15.04 20.20 -9.62
C ASN A 538 -14.35 19.01 -10.33
N PRO A 539 -14.62 17.76 -9.91
CA PRO A 539 -14.06 16.55 -10.53
C PRO A 539 -14.16 16.49 -12.06
N ALA A 540 -15.32 16.82 -12.64
CA ALA A 540 -15.52 16.80 -14.08
C ALA A 540 -14.66 17.86 -14.81
N GLN A 541 -14.38 19.00 -14.16
CA GLN A 541 -13.49 20.01 -14.72
C GLN A 541 -12.05 19.51 -14.73
N ILE A 542 -11.59 18.90 -13.63
CA ILE A 542 -10.24 18.32 -13.54
C ILE A 542 -10.08 17.29 -14.66
N LEU A 543 -11.00 16.33 -14.78
CA LEU A 543 -10.95 15.29 -15.81
C LEU A 543 -10.95 15.87 -17.24
N TYR A 544 -11.74 16.91 -17.49
CA TYR A 544 -11.78 17.59 -18.79
C TYR A 544 -10.43 18.22 -19.19
N TYR A 545 -9.71 18.83 -18.25
CA TYR A 545 -8.39 19.42 -18.54
C TYR A 545 -7.28 18.37 -18.59
N VAL A 546 -7.30 17.37 -17.71
CA VAL A 546 -6.29 16.31 -17.67
C VAL A 546 -6.37 15.40 -18.90
N SER A 547 -7.58 15.10 -19.40
CA SER A 547 -7.78 14.35 -20.65
C SER A 547 -7.37 15.10 -21.93
N GLY A 548 -6.85 16.33 -21.82
CA GLY A 548 -6.45 17.15 -22.96
C GLY A 548 -7.61 17.65 -23.83
N THR A 549 -8.86 17.45 -23.40
CA THR A 549 -10.06 17.89 -24.12
C THR A 549 -10.40 19.36 -23.84
N GLY A 550 -9.78 19.97 -22.82
CA GLY A 550 -10.00 21.36 -22.43
C GLY A 550 -9.04 22.39 -23.02
N SER A 551 -9.55 23.28 -23.89
CA SER A 551 -8.78 24.40 -24.47
C SER A 551 -9.12 25.80 -23.91
N ALA A 552 -10.05 25.94 -22.96
CA ALA A 552 -10.48 27.24 -22.43
C ALA A 552 -10.57 27.23 -20.89
N LEU A 553 -10.16 28.30 -20.22
CA LEU A 553 -10.18 28.44 -18.74
C LEU A 553 -11.61 28.36 -18.17
N PRO A 554 -11.79 27.85 -16.93
CA PRO A 554 -13.08 27.92 -16.24
C PRO A 554 -13.45 29.39 -16.01
N ALA A 555 -14.68 29.78 -16.34
CA ALA A 555 -15.19 31.09 -15.95
C ALA A 555 -15.39 31.10 -14.43
N THR A 556 -14.69 31.99 -13.73
CA THR A 556 -14.93 32.30 -12.32
C THR A 556 -16.32 32.91 -12.18
N THR A 557 -17.32 32.11 -11.82
CA THR A 557 -18.60 32.65 -11.32
C THR A 557 -18.41 33.09 -9.88
N SER A 558 -17.84 34.29 -9.70
CA SER A 558 -17.96 35.04 -8.46
C SER A 558 -19.37 35.64 -8.39
N THR A 559 -20.29 34.99 -7.69
CA THR A 559 -21.54 35.63 -7.25
C THR A 559 -21.23 36.58 -6.11
N THR A 560 -20.74 37.78 -6.44
CA THR A 560 -20.71 38.94 -5.54
C THR A 560 -21.88 39.85 -5.87
N SER A 561 -23.02 39.61 -5.24
CA SER A 561 -24.12 40.58 -5.20
C SER A 561 -23.74 41.72 -4.25
N SER A 562 -23.24 42.81 -4.81
CA SER A 562 -23.02 44.07 -4.08
C SER A 562 -24.30 44.93 -4.16
N PRO A 563 -24.88 45.41 -3.05
CA PRO A 563 -26.06 46.27 -3.10
C PRO A 563 -25.67 47.73 -3.36
N ALA A 564 -26.30 48.34 -4.37
CA ALA A 564 -26.26 49.78 -4.58
C ALA A 564 -27.06 50.51 -3.49
N GLY A 565 -26.44 51.49 -2.84
CA GLY A 565 -27.10 52.37 -1.87
C GLY A 565 -28.10 53.35 -2.50
N PRO A 566 -28.84 54.08 -1.67
CA PRO A 566 -28.65 55.53 -1.71
C PRO A 566 -28.62 56.24 -0.33
N SER A 567 -27.96 57.39 -0.41
CA SER A 567 -27.73 58.50 0.52
C SER A 567 -28.72 58.79 1.66
N THR A 568 -28.14 58.88 2.87
CA THR A 568 -28.35 59.83 4.00
C THR A 568 -29.70 60.56 4.16
N THR A 569 -30.39 60.34 5.30
CA THR A 569 -30.66 61.41 6.29
C THR A 569 -30.96 60.83 7.69
N THR A 570 -30.45 61.53 8.69
CA THR A 570 -30.47 61.32 10.15
C THR A 570 -31.88 61.27 10.77
N THR A 571 -32.19 60.31 11.67
CA THR A 571 -32.71 60.54 13.04
C THR A 571 -33.02 59.24 13.82
N THR A 572 -32.41 59.14 15.01
CA THR A 572 -32.90 58.65 16.31
C THR A 572 -33.66 57.32 16.47
N ALA A 573 -33.18 56.57 17.47
CA ALA A 573 -33.72 55.38 18.11
C ALA A 573 -35.24 55.41 18.42
N THR A 574 -35.90 54.26 18.46
CA THR A 574 -36.34 53.56 19.70
C THR A 574 -37.06 52.25 19.36
N THR A 575 -36.90 51.32 20.28
CA THR A 575 -37.33 49.94 20.46
C THR A 575 -38.85 49.66 20.40
N SER A 576 -39.16 48.39 20.05
CA SER A 576 -40.24 47.54 20.62
C SER A 576 -41.66 47.52 20.01
N SER A 577 -41.96 46.33 19.46
CA SER A 577 -43.07 45.42 19.81
C SER A 577 -44.50 45.58 19.25
N SER A 578 -44.98 44.42 18.75
CA SER A 578 -46.34 43.83 18.85
C SER A 578 -47.41 44.36 17.88
N VAL A 579 -48.45 43.63 17.45
CA VAL A 579 -48.89 42.21 17.46
C VAL A 579 -50.12 42.16 16.53
N ALA A 580 -50.22 41.07 15.75
CA ALA A 580 -51.41 40.34 15.26
C ALA A 580 -52.61 40.98 14.49
N ALA A 581 -53.05 40.13 13.54
CA ALA A 581 -54.40 39.84 13.04
C ALA A 581 -55.01 40.88 12.05
N THR A 582 -55.64 40.52 10.93
CA THR A 582 -56.58 39.41 10.67
C THR A 582 -56.93 39.34 9.16
N GLN A 583 -57.46 38.20 8.69
CA GLN A 583 -58.36 37.96 7.53
C GLN A 583 -57.78 37.28 6.25
N SER A 584 -58.15 36.00 6.09
CA SER A 584 -58.34 35.24 4.83
C SER A 584 -59.66 35.68 4.12
N PRO A 585 -60.02 35.27 2.87
CA PRO A 585 -59.50 34.19 2.01
C PRO A 585 -59.36 34.54 0.49
N ASP A 586 -58.90 33.54 -0.30
CA ASP A 586 -59.07 33.33 -1.75
C ASP A 586 -58.52 34.35 -2.77
N THR A 587 -57.40 34.00 -3.39
CA THR A 587 -57.18 34.14 -4.85
C THR A 587 -56.07 33.19 -5.32
N LEU A 588 -56.47 31.97 -5.68
CA LEU A 588 -55.73 31.06 -6.54
C LEU A 588 -56.30 31.19 -7.96
N ALA A 589 -55.42 31.14 -8.95
CA ALA A 589 -55.70 31.07 -10.39
C ALA A 589 -55.88 32.41 -11.15
N ALA A 590 -54.76 33.04 -11.47
CA ALA A 590 -54.59 33.74 -12.74
C ALA A 590 -53.10 33.79 -13.07
N HIS A 591 -52.63 32.87 -13.91
CA HIS A 591 -51.90 33.18 -15.13
C HIS A 591 -51.40 31.88 -15.79
N LEU A 592 -51.84 31.73 -17.04
CA LEU A 592 -51.26 30.91 -18.12
C LEU A 592 -51.78 29.47 -18.27
N SER A 593 -52.93 29.37 -18.93
CA SER A 593 -53.25 28.29 -19.86
C SER A 593 -53.78 28.92 -21.16
N GLY A 594 -53.26 28.47 -22.30
CA GLY A 594 -53.69 28.91 -23.62
C GLY A 594 -52.80 28.31 -24.70
N ALA A 595 -53.09 27.07 -25.08
CA ALA A 595 -52.39 26.30 -26.08
C ALA A 595 -53.17 26.28 -27.42
N VAL A 596 -52.40 26.19 -28.52
CA VAL A 596 -52.68 25.60 -29.86
C VAL A 596 -53.83 26.13 -30.75
N ALA A 597 -53.49 26.62 -31.96
CA ALA A 597 -53.55 25.87 -33.24
C ALA A 597 -53.75 26.78 -34.49
N GLY A 598 -53.08 26.45 -35.60
CA GLY A 598 -53.57 26.73 -36.96
C GLY A 598 -52.61 27.42 -37.97
N ASP A 599 -51.92 26.60 -38.76
CA ASP A 599 -51.34 26.77 -40.12
C ASP A 599 -51.18 28.16 -40.78
N SER A 600 -49.99 28.45 -41.32
CA SER A 600 -49.65 28.35 -42.77
C SER A 600 -48.35 29.11 -43.13
N ASP A 601 -47.50 28.42 -43.90
CA ASP A 601 -46.40 28.85 -44.79
C ASP A 601 -45.72 30.24 -44.62
N SER A 602 -44.41 30.23 -44.31
CA SER A 602 -43.34 30.65 -45.25
C SER A 602 -41.98 30.89 -44.55
N ALA A 603 -41.00 30.06 -44.95
CA ALA A 603 -39.55 30.27 -45.03
C ALA A 603 -38.79 31.26 -44.11
N GLY A 604 -37.78 30.75 -43.38
CA GLY A 604 -36.64 31.55 -42.92
C GLY A 604 -35.71 30.95 -41.84
N GLY A 605 -34.84 30.00 -42.23
CA GLY A 605 -33.44 29.85 -41.75
C GLY A 605 -33.12 29.48 -40.28
N GLY A 606 -32.67 28.23 -40.06
CA GLY A 606 -31.92 27.79 -38.86
C GLY A 606 -31.37 26.38 -39.02
N GLU A 607 -30.08 26.25 -39.36
CA GLU A 607 -29.41 24.99 -39.75
C GLU A 607 -29.22 24.00 -38.57
N SER A 608 -29.72 22.79 -38.78
CA SER A 608 -29.65 21.65 -37.85
C SER A 608 -28.36 20.83 -38.07
N TRP A 609 -27.79 20.37 -36.95
CA TRP A 609 -26.54 19.62 -36.77
C TRP A 609 -26.44 18.30 -37.59
N GLY A 610 -27.56 17.81 -38.14
CA GLY A 610 -27.65 16.49 -38.80
C GLY A 610 -26.99 16.38 -40.19
N ASP A 611 -26.94 17.46 -40.97
CA ASP A 611 -26.54 17.36 -42.39
C ASP A 611 -25.02 17.42 -42.63
N LYS A 612 -24.25 17.98 -41.69
CA LYS A 612 -22.79 18.10 -41.84
C LYS A 612 -22.04 16.83 -41.44
N TYR A 613 -22.47 16.15 -40.38
CA TYR A 613 -21.72 15.02 -39.82
C TYR A 613 -22.33 13.65 -40.14
N GLY A 614 -23.63 13.59 -40.50
CA GLY A 614 -24.27 12.31 -40.85
C GLY A 614 -23.60 11.61 -42.03
N LYS A 615 -23.16 12.36 -43.04
CA LYS A 615 -22.43 11.80 -44.20
C LYS A 615 -21.02 11.35 -43.85
N VAL A 616 -20.36 12.01 -42.90
CA VAL A 616 -19.01 11.66 -42.45
C VAL A 616 -19.03 10.38 -41.61
N VAL A 617 -20.01 10.25 -40.71
CA VAL A 617 -20.20 9.06 -39.88
C VAL A 617 -20.54 7.84 -40.74
N LEU A 618 -21.44 7.99 -41.72
CA LEU A 618 -21.76 6.90 -42.65
C LEU A 618 -20.57 6.50 -43.53
N ALA A 619 -19.74 7.46 -43.96
CA ALA A 619 -18.54 7.16 -44.73
C ALA A 619 -17.48 6.41 -43.89
N LEU A 620 -17.29 6.79 -42.63
CA LEU A 620 -16.38 6.11 -41.71
C LEU A 620 -16.84 4.69 -41.37
N LEU A 621 -18.15 4.49 -41.19
CA LEU A 621 -18.71 3.14 -40.97
C LEU A 621 -18.51 2.24 -42.19
N ALA A 622 -18.70 2.77 -43.40
CA ALA A 622 -18.47 2.03 -44.64
C ALA A 622 -16.97 1.69 -44.83
N ALA A 623 -16.07 2.59 -44.45
CA ALA A 623 -14.62 2.35 -44.52
C ALA A 623 -14.19 1.24 -43.55
N ASN A 624 -14.66 1.26 -42.30
CA ASN A 624 -14.36 0.21 -41.33
C ASN A 624 -14.93 -1.16 -41.73
N LEU A 625 -16.14 -1.18 -42.32
CA LEU A 625 -16.71 -2.41 -42.88
C LEU A 625 -15.86 -2.96 -44.02
N ALA A 626 -15.37 -2.10 -44.92
CA ALA A 626 -14.51 -2.51 -46.02
C ALA A 626 -13.17 -3.08 -45.54
N VAL A 627 -12.56 -2.48 -44.51
CA VAL A 627 -11.35 -3.00 -43.86
C VAL A 627 -11.61 -4.36 -43.21
N GLY A 628 -12.73 -4.53 -42.51
CA GLY A 628 -13.13 -5.81 -41.93
C GLY A 628 -13.29 -6.93 -42.96
N VAL A 629 -13.95 -6.64 -44.09
CA VAL A 629 -14.11 -7.60 -45.18
C VAL A 629 -12.76 -7.92 -45.85
N ALA A 630 -11.87 -6.95 -46.02
CA ALA A 630 -10.54 -7.18 -46.57
C ALA A 630 -9.69 -8.07 -45.65
N LEU A 631 -9.74 -7.86 -44.34
CA LEU A 631 -9.04 -8.70 -43.36
C LEU A 631 -9.57 -10.14 -43.36
N LEU A 632 -10.90 -10.32 -43.44
CA LEU A 632 -11.49 -11.66 -43.57
C LEU A 632 -11.07 -12.37 -44.87
N ALA A 633 -10.93 -11.64 -45.98
CA ALA A 633 -10.43 -12.20 -47.23
C ALA A 633 -8.94 -12.59 -47.13
N VAL A 634 -8.10 -11.80 -46.45
CA VAL A 634 -6.69 -12.13 -46.21
C VAL A 634 -6.57 -13.39 -45.34
N VAL A 635 -7.33 -13.48 -44.24
CA VAL A 635 -7.36 -14.67 -43.38
C VAL A 635 -7.86 -15.89 -44.16
N GLY A 636 -8.92 -15.76 -44.95
CA GLY A 636 -9.44 -16.82 -45.80
C GLY A 636 -8.41 -17.33 -46.83
N THR A 637 -7.68 -16.42 -47.48
CA THR A 637 -6.64 -16.81 -48.45
C THR A 637 -5.41 -17.46 -47.80
N MET A 638 -5.06 -17.08 -46.56
CA MET A 638 -4.01 -17.75 -45.79
C MET A 638 -4.42 -19.17 -45.37
N CYS A 639 -5.68 -19.37 -44.97
CA CYS A 639 -6.21 -20.70 -44.61
C CYS A 639 -6.28 -21.65 -45.82
N VAL A 640 -6.66 -21.15 -47.00
CA VAL A 640 -6.68 -21.95 -48.25
C VAL A 640 -5.27 -22.26 -48.77
N ARG A 641 -4.29 -21.37 -48.54
CA ARG A 641 -2.88 -21.64 -48.87
C ARG A 641 -2.25 -22.66 -47.93
N ARG A 642 -2.64 -22.70 -46.66
CA ARG A 642 -2.13 -23.67 -45.67
C ARG A 642 -2.64 -25.09 -45.96
N THR A 643 -3.91 -25.23 -46.34
CA THR A 643 -4.52 -26.53 -46.67
C THR A 643 -4.02 -27.13 -47.99
N ARG A 644 -3.50 -26.32 -48.93
CA ARG A 644 -2.85 -26.82 -50.15
C ARG A 644 -1.40 -27.31 -49.96
N ARG A 645 -0.78 -27.08 -48.80
CA ARG A 645 0.61 -27.50 -48.52
C ARG A 645 0.72 -28.87 -47.82
N GLU A 646 -0.41 -29.45 -47.41
CA GLU A 646 -0.50 -30.74 -46.69
C GLU A 646 -1.06 -31.90 -47.55
N SER A 647 -0.76 -31.93 -48.86
CA SER A 647 -0.96 -33.15 -49.66
C SER A 647 0.34 -33.57 -50.36
N SER A 648 1.33 -34.02 -49.58
CA SER A 648 2.43 -34.88 -50.05
C SER A 648 2.69 -35.92 -48.96
N GLY A 649 2.69 -37.20 -49.31
CA GLY A 649 2.51 -38.35 -48.41
C GLY A 649 3.70 -38.71 -47.47
N PRO A 650 3.62 -39.88 -46.79
CA PRO A 650 4.30 -40.10 -45.52
C PRO A 650 5.75 -40.58 -45.70
N GLY A 651 6.69 -39.85 -45.09
CA GLY A 651 8.11 -40.20 -45.01
C GLY A 651 8.43 -40.95 -43.71
N ARG A 652 8.97 -42.17 -43.86
CA ARG A 652 9.39 -43.09 -42.80
C ARG A 652 10.39 -42.47 -41.81
N TYR A 653 10.19 -42.78 -40.53
CA TYR A 653 11.14 -42.57 -39.45
C TYR A 653 12.36 -43.49 -39.61
N ALA A 654 13.56 -42.91 -39.59
CA ALA A 654 14.85 -43.62 -39.50
C ALA A 654 15.59 -43.14 -38.24
N PRO A 655 15.99 -44.02 -37.31
CA PRO A 655 16.64 -43.60 -36.08
C PRO A 655 18.10 -43.19 -36.32
N VAL A 656 18.48 -42.06 -35.74
CA VAL A 656 19.82 -41.48 -35.86
C VAL A 656 20.77 -42.13 -34.85
N ARG A 657 21.92 -42.61 -35.34
CA ARG A 657 23.07 -43.09 -34.56
C ARG A 657 23.75 -41.93 -33.83
N PHE A 658 24.07 -42.15 -32.55
CA PHE A 658 24.99 -41.30 -31.79
C PHE A 658 26.41 -41.38 -32.37
N LYS A 659 27.07 -40.22 -32.41
CA LYS A 659 28.41 -40.03 -32.95
C LYS A 659 29.42 -40.21 -31.82
N GLU A 660 30.29 -41.21 -31.96
CA GLU A 660 31.44 -41.45 -31.09
C GLU A 660 32.50 -40.32 -31.25
N PRO A 661 33.30 -40.04 -30.20
CA PRO A 661 34.42 -39.11 -30.25
C PRO A 661 35.70 -39.78 -30.79
N LEU A 662 36.52 -38.99 -31.48
CA LEU A 662 37.82 -39.38 -32.04
C LEU A 662 38.89 -39.57 -30.96
N GLU A 663 39.62 -40.69 -31.04
CA GLU A 663 40.96 -40.96 -30.50
C GLU A 663 41.97 -39.91 -31.03
N ASP A 664 43.15 -39.63 -30.47
CA ASP A 664 44.12 -40.49 -29.80
C ASP A 664 45.27 -39.63 -29.23
N TYR A 665 45.90 -40.04 -28.13
CA TYR A 665 47.37 -40.23 -28.01
C TYR A 665 47.81 -40.65 -26.59
N ALA A 666 48.54 -41.77 -26.58
CA ALA A 666 49.70 -42.13 -25.76
C ALA A 666 49.54 -43.08 -24.54
N VAL A 667 49.75 -44.36 -24.84
CA VAL A 667 50.76 -45.29 -24.27
C VAL A 667 50.72 -45.63 -22.77
N GLY A 668 50.44 -46.91 -22.48
CA GLY A 668 50.88 -47.56 -21.24
C GLY A 668 50.32 -48.97 -21.04
N ARG A 669 51.14 -49.99 -21.27
CA ARG A 669 50.85 -51.43 -21.07
C ARG A 669 50.49 -51.79 -19.63
N GLY A 670 49.64 -52.81 -19.46
CA GLY A 670 49.97 -53.93 -18.57
C GLY A 670 48.88 -54.44 -17.63
N SER A 671 48.34 -55.61 -18.00
CA SER A 671 47.99 -56.75 -17.13
C SER A 671 46.70 -56.72 -16.30
N ALA A 672 45.92 -57.78 -16.55
CA ALA A 672 44.78 -58.29 -15.82
C ALA A 672 45.09 -58.66 -14.36
N VAL A 673 44.03 -58.68 -13.52
CA VAL A 673 43.63 -59.79 -12.62
C VAL A 673 42.23 -59.47 -12.05
N SER A 674 41.51 -60.54 -11.71
CA SER A 674 40.10 -60.66 -11.35
C SER A 674 39.69 -60.16 -9.96
N SER A 675 38.36 -60.04 -9.78
CA SER A 675 37.56 -60.38 -8.58
C SER A 675 38.03 -59.88 -7.22
N ASP A 676 37.33 -58.90 -6.65
CA ASP A 676 36.20 -59.08 -5.70
C ASP A 676 35.47 -57.75 -5.48
#